data_AF-A0A6G1BEF6-F1
#
_entry.id   AF-A0A6G1BEF6-F1
#
_cell.length_a   1.000
_cell.length_b   1.000
_cell.length_c   1.000
_cell.angle_alpha   90.00
_cell.angle_beta   90.00
_cell.angle_gamma   90.00
#
_symmetry.space_group_name_H-M   'P 1'
#
loop_
_entity.id
_entity.type
_entity.pdbx_description
1 polymer ?
#
loop_
_entity_poly.entity_id
_entity_poly.type
_entity_poly.pdbx_seq_one_letter_code
_entity_poly.pdbx_strand_id
1 'polypeptide(L)'
;MLESKLYSCPLFPGLQGGLSPEGWHQMLPHGKTCLSCQGSWGSTLSHPRTALVPPLLSVVLWGALLCAGSLPDLALGAGTFTLGVLGPWDCDPIYARALPSVAAQLAVDRANQDSSLVLGSRLASVVLATGCDTPHALATFLAHKNTVAAFVGPVNPGYCQAAALLAQGWGKTLFSWACGAPEGGGELVPTLPSAAHVLLSIMRHFGWARVAIVSSHQDIWVATARQVATTLRTHGLPVGLVTSLRPGEQGATEVLEQLCSMDGLKMVVLCMHSALLGGVEQTALLRGAQAQGLADGRLVFLPYDTLLFALPYRNRSYLALGDSGPLREVYDAVLTVSLESGPVDEALEAARASGEVAAHLEPEQVSPLFGTIYDAVVLLAHALNRSESHGAGLSGAHLGDHTGALNVAGFSQRIRTDEKGRRLAQYVILDTDGRGSQLVPTHILDTGTWQVQPLDRAIHFPGGAPPARDSSCWFDPNMLCMRDAQLPGSFLAFALACVLVLAGGTLTCLIRLGIQQLQLVRGAHRILLTAQELTFIHRPPSRRRLPVDSVSESRSAADGGSLRSVAQGSARSLPAPQEPTNVALYQGEWVWLKRLEAGTTPELRPSCLNLLRKMREMRHENVAACLGFFVAPGVSALVLEHCSRGSLEDLLRNEALRLDWTFKASLLLDLIRGMRYLHHRHFPHGRLKSRNCVVDGRFVLKVTDHGYAELLDAQRAPRPRPAPEELLWTAPELLRRPGAPGRGTLKADVFSIGIVLQEVLTRGPPYCSSGLSAEEIIRKVASPPPLCRPLVSPDHGPPECIQLMEQCWEEAPEDRPSLDQIYTQFKNINQGKKTSVADSMLWMLEKYSQNLEDLIQERTEELELERQKTERLLSQMLPPSVAGALKMGATVEPEYFDQVTIYFSDIVGFTIISALSEPIEVVGLLNDLYTLFDAILGSHDVYKVETIGDAYMVASGLPRRNGSRHAAEIANLALDILSSVRDFRMRHAPDVPIYIRAGLHSGPCVAGVVGLTMPRYCLFGDTVNTASRMESTGLHVLSPLSSLLQGKGVEETYWLVGKAGFPRSLPTPLNIKPGDPWQDLINQEIKVAFAQARQSMARPGSSGKASAGP
;
A
#
# COMPACT_ATOMS: atom_id res chain seq x y z
N MET A 1 -49.80 -1.10 20.49
CA MET A 1 -49.00 -1.99 21.36
C MET A 1 -47.59 -2.03 20.79
N LEU A 2 -46.53 -1.58 21.47
CA LEU A 2 -46.41 -0.61 22.55
C LEU A 2 -45.47 0.51 22.00
N GLU A 3 -45.59 1.80 22.32
CA GLU A 3 -45.36 2.44 23.62
C GLU A 3 -44.01 2.09 24.28
N SER A 4 -43.19 3.03 24.78
CA SER A 4 -43.31 4.50 24.73
C SER A 4 -42.06 5.22 25.27
N LYS A 5 -41.79 6.45 24.78
CA LYS A 5 -41.19 7.60 25.53
C LYS A 5 -39.75 7.39 26.07
N LEU A 6 -39.03 8.38 26.59
CA LEU A 6 -38.82 9.81 26.29
C LEU A 6 -37.53 10.20 27.05
N TYR A 7 -36.78 11.22 26.60
CA TYR A 7 -36.48 12.44 27.38
C TYR A 7 -35.64 13.44 26.56
N SER A 8 -35.69 14.71 26.93
CA SER A 8 -35.32 15.84 26.07
C SER A 8 -34.47 16.89 26.79
N CYS A 9 -33.83 17.76 26.00
CA CYS A 9 -33.45 19.15 26.30
C CYS A 9 -32.19 19.42 27.15
N PRO A 10 -31.59 20.65 27.08
CA PRO A 10 -31.67 21.68 26.01
C PRO A 10 -30.29 22.26 25.57
N LEU A 11 -30.31 23.18 24.60
CA LEU A 11 -29.16 24.06 24.24
C LEU A 11 -29.05 25.28 25.17
N PHE A 12 -27.87 25.91 25.29
CA PHE A 12 -27.56 27.30 24.83
C PHE A 12 -26.07 27.71 25.13
N PRO A 13 -25.53 28.91 24.77
CA PRO A 13 -24.23 28.95 24.07
C PRO A 13 -23.14 29.89 24.68
N GLY A 14 -21.98 29.96 24.01
CA GLY A 14 -21.51 31.29 23.54
C GLY A 14 -20.04 31.70 23.69
N LEU A 15 -19.66 32.58 22.76
CA LEU A 15 -18.57 33.58 22.78
C LEU A 15 -17.11 33.17 22.48
N GLN A 16 -16.36 34.18 22.03
CA GLN A 16 -15.05 34.13 21.37
C GLN A 16 -14.00 34.92 22.14
N GLY A 17 -12.72 34.67 21.83
CA GLY A 17 -11.57 35.50 22.22
C GLY A 17 -10.52 34.71 23.00
N GLY A 18 -9.21 34.81 22.71
CA GLY A 18 -8.52 35.59 21.67
C GLY A 18 -7.26 36.26 22.23
N LEU A 19 -6.23 36.39 21.39
CA LEU A 19 -4.94 37.06 21.64
C LEU A 19 -3.90 36.32 22.51
N SER A 20 -2.92 35.74 21.81
CA SER A 20 -1.47 35.78 22.12
C SER A 20 -0.90 37.23 21.92
N PRO A 21 0.41 37.56 22.05
CA PRO A 21 1.59 36.69 22.09
C PRO A 21 2.77 37.14 23.02
N GLU A 22 3.93 36.48 22.85
CA GLU A 22 5.31 36.90 23.22
C GLU A 22 5.68 37.02 24.73
N GLY A 23 6.93 36.77 25.16
CA GLY A 23 8.06 36.20 24.39
C GLY A 23 9.42 36.12 25.12
N TRP A 24 10.15 35.01 24.88
CA TRP A 24 11.62 34.85 24.83
C TRP A 24 12.56 34.94 26.08
N HIS A 25 13.72 34.27 25.91
CA HIS A 25 15.04 34.39 26.60
C HIS A 25 15.33 33.81 28.01
N GLN A 26 15.78 32.54 27.99
CA GLN A 26 17.14 32.07 28.38
C GLN A 26 17.65 31.96 29.85
N MET A 27 18.08 30.73 30.15
CA MET A 27 19.29 30.27 30.88
C MET A 27 19.42 30.34 32.42
N LEU A 28 19.35 29.13 33.00
CA LEU A 28 20.13 28.56 34.13
C LEU A 28 21.56 29.14 34.30
N PRO A 29 22.15 29.16 35.54
CA PRO A 29 22.33 27.93 36.33
C PRO A 29 22.29 27.99 37.88
N HIS A 30 22.30 26.77 38.45
CA HIS A 30 22.64 26.30 39.80
C HIS A 30 22.89 27.30 40.97
N GLY A 31 22.29 26.99 42.14
CA GLY A 31 23.08 26.92 43.39
C GLY A 31 22.47 27.48 44.69
N LYS A 32 22.16 26.55 45.62
CA LYS A 32 22.10 26.65 47.10
C LYS A 32 22.96 27.79 47.73
N THR A 33 22.63 28.47 48.85
CA THR A 33 21.79 28.08 50.02
C THR A 33 21.45 29.26 50.96
N CYS A 34 20.45 29.06 51.84
CA CYS A 34 20.13 29.64 53.17
C CYS A 34 20.80 30.92 53.77
N LEU A 35 19.95 31.74 54.42
CA LEU A 35 20.16 32.41 55.73
C LEU A 35 18.89 32.12 56.60
N SER A 36 18.83 31.93 57.94
CA SER A 36 19.56 32.41 59.14
C SER A 36 19.21 33.85 59.56
N CYS A 37 18.96 34.26 60.81
CA CYS A 37 19.23 33.77 62.19
C CYS A 37 18.01 34.10 63.11
N GLN A 38 17.90 33.94 64.44
CA GLN A 38 18.68 33.44 65.62
C GLN A 38 17.64 33.14 66.76
N GLY A 39 17.92 32.70 68.00
CA GLY A 39 19.14 32.26 68.69
C GLY A 39 18.77 31.58 70.04
N SER A 40 19.44 30.49 70.44
CA SER A 40 20.41 30.40 71.57
C SER A 40 19.84 30.43 73.01
N TRP A 41 20.15 29.52 73.95
CA TRP A 41 21.09 28.36 74.04
C TRP A 41 20.63 27.37 75.15
N GLY A 42 21.17 26.14 75.20
CA GLY A 42 21.05 25.23 76.37
C GLY A 42 21.30 23.73 76.06
N SER A 43 22.13 23.02 76.84
CA SER A 43 22.78 21.75 76.43
C SER A 43 22.61 20.52 77.36
N THR A 44 22.39 19.34 76.75
CA THR A 44 22.92 17.99 77.07
C THR A 44 22.66 17.21 78.40
N LEU A 45 22.30 15.92 78.21
CA LEU A 45 22.75 14.68 78.94
C LEU A 45 22.09 14.13 80.25
N SER A 46 21.26 13.09 80.05
CA SER A 46 21.30 11.71 80.65
C SER A 46 20.88 11.34 82.10
N HIS A 47 20.11 10.23 82.20
CA HIS A 47 20.03 9.19 83.28
C HIS A 47 19.37 9.51 84.66
N PRO A 48 19.02 8.50 85.52
CA PRO A 48 18.23 7.26 85.24
C PRO A 48 17.27 6.84 86.42
N ARG A 49 16.53 5.72 86.30
CA ARG A 49 16.25 4.71 87.39
C ARG A 49 15.44 3.47 86.92
N THR A 50 15.47 2.37 87.68
CA THR A 50 15.04 1.00 87.24
C THR A 50 14.52 0.06 88.35
N ALA A 51 13.57 -0.82 87.97
CA ALA A 51 13.16 -2.12 88.57
C ALA A 51 12.34 -2.94 87.52
N LEU A 52 12.22 -4.29 87.40
CA LEU A 52 12.56 -5.51 88.19
C LEU A 52 11.43 -6.00 89.16
N VAL A 53 10.87 -7.24 89.14
CA VAL A 53 10.92 -8.47 88.26
C VAL A 53 9.57 -9.30 88.39
N PRO A 54 9.32 -10.46 87.71
CA PRO A 54 7.98 -11.12 87.57
C PRO A 54 7.72 -12.27 88.59
N PRO A 55 6.62 -13.07 88.49
CA PRO A 55 6.74 -14.42 87.86
C PRO A 55 5.46 -15.12 87.27
N LEU A 56 5.72 -16.24 86.56
CA LEU A 56 4.91 -17.49 86.41
C LEU A 56 3.69 -17.63 85.46
N LEU A 57 3.19 -18.88 85.35
CA LEU A 57 2.63 -19.52 84.14
C LEU A 57 1.29 -20.27 84.39
N SER A 58 0.63 -20.72 83.30
CA SER A 58 -0.50 -21.70 83.23
C SER A 58 -1.89 -21.18 83.69
N VAL A 59 -3.04 -21.72 83.25
CA VAL A 59 -3.35 -22.94 82.44
C VAL A 59 -4.29 -22.59 81.27
N VAL A 60 -4.15 -23.29 80.13
CA VAL A 60 -5.14 -23.28 79.03
C VAL A 60 -6.31 -24.23 79.35
N LEU A 61 -7.48 -23.69 79.71
CA LEU A 61 -8.77 -24.38 79.64
C LEU A 61 -9.88 -23.30 79.51
N TRP A 62 -10.51 -23.11 78.34
CA TRP A 62 -11.43 -23.98 77.57
C TRP A 62 -12.92 -23.75 77.94
N GLY A 63 -13.72 -23.34 76.95
CA GLY A 63 -15.17 -23.26 77.03
C GLY A 63 -15.75 -21.83 76.88
N ALA A 64 -16.98 -21.75 76.36
CA ALA A 64 -17.89 -20.60 76.41
C ALA A 64 -17.55 -19.31 75.60
N LEU A 65 -16.67 -19.36 74.58
CA LEU A 65 -16.68 -18.38 73.46
C LEU A 65 -16.82 -19.10 72.10
N LEU A 66 -17.83 -19.96 72.02
CA LEU A 66 -18.38 -20.51 70.79
C LEU A 66 -19.87 -20.13 70.71
N CYS A 67 -20.44 -20.14 69.50
CA CYS A 67 -21.86 -19.90 69.19
C CYS A 67 -22.39 -18.45 69.24
N ALA A 68 -21.72 -17.51 68.55
CA ALA A 68 -22.36 -16.32 67.95
C ALA A 68 -21.47 -15.66 66.88
N GLY A 69 -21.38 -16.21 65.67
CA GLY A 69 -20.50 -15.66 64.62
C GLY A 69 -20.94 -16.04 63.21
N SER A 70 -21.85 -15.26 62.61
CA SER A 70 -22.28 -15.40 61.23
C SER A 70 -23.10 -14.21 60.72
N LEU A 71 -22.43 -13.18 60.18
CA LEU A 71 -22.91 -12.24 59.15
C LEU A 71 -21.67 -11.44 58.66
N PRO A 72 -21.46 -11.25 57.34
CA PRO A 72 -20.23 -10.63 56.82
C PRO A 72 -20.31 -9.10 56.74
N ASP A 73 -19.15 -8.44 56.86
CA ASP A 73 -19.00 -6.99 56.68
C ASP A 73 -19.19 -6.53 55.22
N LEU A 74 -19.52 -5.24 55.05
CA LEU A 74 -19.75 -4.63 53.74
C LEU A 74 -18.44 -4.51 52.95
N ALA A 75 -18.40 -5.05 51.74
CA ALA A 75 -17.35 -4.77 50.78
C ALA A 75 -17.45 -3.31 50.28
N LEU A 76 -16.34 -2.56 50.38
CA LEU A 76 -16.15 -1.36 49.56
C LEU A 76 -16.13 -1.77 48.07
N GLY A 77 -16.70 -0.95 47.20
CA GLY A 77 -16.87 -1.28 45.78
C GLY A 77 -15.53 -1.47 45.06
N ALA A 78 -15.19 -2.72 44.75
CA ALA A 78 -14.05 -3.04 43.90
C ALA A 78 -14.25 -2.52 42.47
N GLY A 79 -13.16 -2.09 41.83
CA GLY A 79 -13.18 -1.73 40.40
C GLY A 79 -13.52 -2.94 39.52
N THR A 80 -13.87 -2.69 38.25
CA THR A 80 -14.01 -3.76 37.24
C THR A 80 -12.97 -3.54 36.15
N PHE A 81 -12.12 -4.54 35.90
CA PHE A 81 -11.12 -4.52 34.85
C PHE A 81 -11.64 -5.29 33.62
N THR A 82 -12.04 -4.55 32.58
CA THR A 82 -12.61 -5.12 31.36
C THR A 82 -11.54 -5.44 30.32
N LEU A 83 -11.40 -6.71 29.93
CA LEU A 83 -10.54 -7.15 28.83
C LEU A 83 -11.35 -7.42 27.55
N GLY A 84 -10.74 -7.21 26.38
CA GLY A 84 -11.42 -7.26 25.08
C GLY A 84 -10.84 -8.33 24.15
N VAL A 85 -11.65 -9.29 23.70
CA VAL A 85 -11.22 -10.46 22.91
C VAL A 85 -11.49 -10.25 21.43
N LEU A 86 -10.45 -9.85 20.69
CA LEU A 86 -10.49 -9.43 19.28
C LEU A 86 -10.33 -10.62 18.33
N GLY A 87 -11.24 -10.77 17.36
CA GLY A 87 -11.11 -11.74 16.28
C GLY A 87 -12.32 -11.78 15.33
N PRO A 88 -12.22 -12.52 14.21
CA PRO A 88 -13.22 -12.52 13.12
C PRO A 88 -14.47 -13.38 13.44
N TRP A 89 -15.00 -13.23 14.66
CA TRP A 89 -15.97 -14.16 15.26
C TRP A 89 -17.31 -14.25 14.53
N ASP A 90 -17.73 -13.17 13.84
CA ASP A 90 -19.03 -13.11 13.14
C ASP A 90 -18.92 -13.52 11.66
N CYS A 91 -17.73 -13.46 11.07
CA CYS A 91 -17.50 -13.62 9.62
C CYS A 91 -16.70 -14.88 9.25
N ASP A 92 -15.98 -15.49 10.19
CA ASP A 92 -15.28 -16.76 10.00
C ASP A 92 -15.89 -17.88 10.86
N PRO A 93 -16.52 -18.91 10.24
CA PRO A 93 -17.24 -19.94 10.97
C PRO A 93 -16.34 -20.95 11.71
N ILE A 94 -15.03 -20.99 11.44
CA ILE A 94 -14.09 -21.88 12.13
C ILE A 94 -13.49 -21.17 13.35
N TYR A 95 -13.25 -19.86 13.27
CA TYR A 95 -12.98 -19.04 14.46
C TYR A 95 -14.22 -18.91 15.36
N ALA A 96 -15.43 -18.79 14.81
CA ALA A 96 -16.68 -18.74 15.60
C ALA A 96 -16.86 -19.98 16.51
N ARG A 97 -16.52 -21.18 16.00
CA ARG A 97 -16.54 -22.45 16.77
C ARG A 97 -15.61 -22.49 17.98
N ALA A 98 -14.71 -21.52 18.14
CA ALA A 98 -13.89 -21.38 19.36
C ALA A 98 -14.71 -20.89 20.57
N LEU A 99 -15.98 -20.50 20.38
CA LEU A 99 -16.88 -19.98 21.41
C LEU A 99 -16.20 -18.91 22.29
N PRO A 100 -15.68 -17.82 21.69
CA PRO A 100 -14.79 -16.86 22.35
C PRO A 100 -15.38 -16.25 23.63
N SER A 101 -16.71 -16.10 23.69
CA SER A 101 -17.43 -15.62 24.87
C SER A 101 -17.37 -16.62 26.02
N VAL A 102 -17.61 -17.90 25.74
CA VAL A 102 -17.55 -18.98 26.74
C VAL A 102 -16.11 -19.20 27.20
N ALA A 103 -15.15 -19.23 26.28
CA ALA A 103 -13.73 -19.40 26.60
C ALA A 103 -13.20 -18.26 27.50
N ALA A 104 -13.50 -17.01 27.16
CA ALA A 104 -13.07 -15.84 27.93
C ALA A 104 -13.78 -15.72 29.27
N GLN A 105 -15.10 -15.95 29.31
CA GLN A 105 -15.89 -15.89 30.55
C GLN A 105 -15.45 -16.99 31.53
N LEU A 106 -15.21 -18.22 31.06
CA LEU A 106 -14.70 -19.32 31.88
C LEU A 106 -13.32 -18.99 32.48
N ALA A 107 -12.42 -18.39 31.70
CA ALA A 107 -11.12 -17.94 32.17
C ALA A 107 -11.23 -16.81 33.22
N VAL A 108 -12.12 -15.83 32.98
CA VAL A 108 -12.39 -14.71 33.88
C VAL A 108 -13.02 -15.16 35.19
N ASP A 109 -14.04 -16.04 35.15
CA ASP A 109 -14.73 -16.48 36.36
C ASP A 109 -13.85 -17.40 37.20
N ARG A 110 -12.99 -18.22 36.59
CA ARG A 110 -11.96 -18.98 37.32
C ARG A 110 -10.89 -18.07 37.92
N ALA A 111 -10.42 -17.05 37.18
CA ALA A 111 -9.46 -16.08 37.70
C ALA A 111 -10.04 -15.23 38.86
N ASN A 112 -11.33 -14.89 38.81
CA ASN A 112 -12.05 -14.22 39.91
C ASN A 112 -12.28 -15.12 41.14
N GLN A 113 -12.11 -16.44 41.02
CA GLN A 113 -12.28 -17.42 42.10
C GLN A 113 -10.95 -17.96 42.67
N ASP A 114 -9.84 -17.78 41.96
CA ASP A 114 -8.51 -18.24 42.39
C ASP A 114 -7.98 -17.38 43.55
N SER A 115 -7.95 -17.95 44.76
CA SER A 115 -7.44 -17.27 45.95
C SER A 115 -5.94 -16.92 45.93
N SER A 116 -5.19 -17.33 44.89
CA SER A 116 -3.81 -16.86 44.64
C SER A 116 -3.73 -15.58 43.80
N LEU A 117 -4.85 -15.14 43.20
CA LEU A 117 -4.99 -13.88 42.47
C LEU A 117 -5.61 -12.83 43.41
N VAL A 118 -4.76 -12.05 44.08
CA VAL A 118 -5.20 -10.98 45.00
C VAL A 118 -5.48 -9.69 44.21
N LEU A 119 -6.46 -9.79 43.31
CA LEU A 119 -6.92 -8.69 42.46
C LEU A 119 -7.76 -7.72 43.28
N GLY A 120 -7.41 -6.43 43.28
CA GLY A 120 -8.20 -5.34 43.83
C GLY A 120 -9.41 -4.94 42.96
N SER A 121 -9.64 -5.67 41.87
CA SER A 121 -10.76 -5.51 40.94
C SER A 121 -11.36 -6.85 40.55
N ARG A 122 -12.62 -6.83 40.10
CA ARG A 122 -13.22 -7.96 39.41
C ARG A 122 -12.84 -7.93 37.93
N LEU A 123 -12.32 -9.03 37.40
CA LEU A 123 -12.12 -9.18 35.96
C LEU A 123 -13.47 -9.34 35.24
N ALA A 124 -13.57 -8.77 34.04
CA ALA A 124 -14.69 -8.95 33.11
C ALA A 124 -14.15 -9.08 31.67
N SER A 125 -14.80 -9.89 30.83
CA SER A 125 -14.44 -10.03 29.40
C SER A 125 -15.55 -9.58 28.47
N VAL A 126 -15.19 -8.87 27.40
CA VAL A 126 -16.08 -8.53 26.29
C VAL A 126 -15.50 -9.09 25.00
N VAL A 127 -16.32 -9.79 24.21
CA VAL A 127 -15.94 -10.29 22.88
C VAL A 127 -16.11 -9.17 21.86
N LEU A 128 -15.09 -8.99 21.01
CA LEU A 128 -15.02 -7.93 20.01
C LEU A 128 -14.88 -8.55 18.63
N ALA A 129 -16.00 -8.70 17.93
CA ALA A 129 -16.03 -9.19 16.56
C ALA A 129 -15.40 -8.16 15.61
N THR A 130 -14.28 -8.52 15.01
CA THR A 130 -13.56 -7.73 14.01
C THR A 130 -13.99 -8.13 12.60
N GLY A 131 -13.84 -7.24 11.62
CA GLY A 131 -13.96 -7.62 10.21
C GLY A 131 -12.97 -8.73 9.82
N CYS A 132 -13.26 -9.44 8.73
CA CYS A 132 -12.37 -10.47 8.18
C CYS A 132 -11.23 -9.89 7.31
N ASP A 133 -11.34 -8.61 6.94
CA ASP A 133 -10.29 -7.81 6.29
C ASP A 133 -9.56 -6.91 7.29
N THR A 134 -8.29 -6.62 7.00
CA THR A 134 -7.41 -5.81 7.84
C THR A 134 -7.95 -4.38 8.12
N PRO A 135 -8.49 -3.63 7.14
CA PRO A 135 -9.08 -2.31 7.39
C PRO A 135 -10.25 -2.31 8.38
N HIS A 136 -11.28 -3.13 8.20
CA HIS A 136 -12.41 -3.16 9.14
C HIS A 136 -12.00 -3.71 10.50
N ALA A 137 -11.07 -4.67 10.57
CA ALA A 137 -10.57 -5.20 11.83
C ALA A 137 -9.82 -4.14 12.66
N LEU A 138 -9.01 -3.29 11.99
CA LEU A 138 -8.36 -2.13 12.61
C LEU A 138 -9.39 -1.06 13.01
N ALA A 139 -10.45 -0.84 12.24
CA ALA A 139 -11.52 0.09 12.59
C ALA A 139 -12.29 -0.35 13.85
N THR A 140 -12.64 -1.63 13.98
CA THR A 140 -13.23 -2.18 15.22
C THR A 140 -12.29 -1.98 16.41
N PHE A 141 -10.99 -2.23 16.24
CA PHE A 141 -9.99 -2.01 17.30
C PHE A 141 -9.92 -0.54 17.74
N LEU A 142 -9.89 0.40 16.79
CA LEU A 142 -9.91 1.84 17.05
C LEU A 142 -11.18 2.30 17.79
N ALA A 143 -12.35 1.73 17.47
CA ALA A 143 -13.61 2.07 18.14
C ALA A 143 -13.62 1.70 19.64
N HIS A 144 -12.93 0.63 20.03
CA HIS A 144 -12.90 0.12 21.40
C HIS A 144 -11.78 0.72 22.27
N LYS A 145 -11.09 1.75 21.78
CA LYS A 145 -9.98 2.42 22.50
C LYS A 145 -10.33 2.96 23.89
N ASN A 146 -11.62 3.19 24.19
CA ASN A 146 -12.10 3.77 25.46
C ASN A 146 -12.90 2.78 26.33
N THR A 147 -13.30 1.61 25.83
CA THR A 147 -14.24 0.69 26.50
C THR A 147 -13.57 -0.52 27.18
N VAL A 148 -12.26 -0.68 26.97
CA VAL A 148 -11.48 -1.86 27.36
C VAL A 148 -10.17 -1.42 28.02
N ALA A 149 -9.70 -2.10 29.06
CA ALA A 149 -8.43 -1.82 29.73
C ALA A 149 -7.24 -2.49 29.02
N ALA A 150 -7.34 -3.78 28.69
CA ALA A 150 -6.32 -4.53 27.95
C ALA A 150 -6.95 -5.50 26.93
N PHE A 151 -6.21 -5.85 25.88
CA PHE A 151 -6.73 -6.60 24.74
C PHE A 151 -6.13 -8.00 24.62
N VAL A 152 -6.94 -8.95 24.18
CA VAL A 152 -6.55 -10.32 23.78
C VAL A 152 -6.82 -10.47 22.28
N GLY A 153 -5.87 -11.04 21.54
CA GLY A 153 -5.77 -10.87 20.09
C GLY A 153 -4.91 -9.64 19.73
N PRO A 154 -4.97 -9.13 18.48
CA PRO A 154 -5.79 -9.61 17.37
C PRO A 154 -5.25 -10.93 16.80
N VAL A 155 -6.07 -11.58 15.97
CA VAL A 155 -5.73 -12.81 15.26
C VAL A 155 -5.14 -12.54 13.86
N ASN A 156 -5.52 -11.44 13.22
CA ASN A 156 -5.03 -11.09 11.88
C ASN A 156 -3.67 -10.36 11.97
N PRO A 157 -2.58 -10.92 11.39
CA PRO A 157 -1.26 -10.30 11.44
C PRO A 157 -1.15 -8.99 10.65
N GLY A 158 -2.04 -8.73 9.70
CA GLY A 158 -2.03 -7.55 8.82
C GLY A 158 -2.06 -6.20 9.56
N TYR A 159 -2.57 -6.15 10.79
CA TYR A 159 -2.55 -4.94 11.63
C TYR A 159 -1.89 -5.10 12.99
N CYS A 160 -1.25 -6.24 13.31
CA CYS A 160 -0.59 -6.47 14.61
C CYS A 160 0.41 -5.35 14.99
N GLN A 161 1.23 -4.89 14.05
CA GLN A 161 2.22 -3.83 14.31
C GLN A 161 1.56 -2.47 14.58
N ALA A 162 0.49 -2.14 13.84
CA ALA A 162 -0.29 -0.93 14.07
C ALA A 162 -1.04 -0.98 15.40
N ALA A 163 -1.66 -2.13 15.73
CA ALA A 163 -2.35 -2.35 16.99
C ALA A 163 -1.41 -2.22 18.19
N ALA A 164 -0.20 -2.79 18.13
CA ALA A 164 0.79 -2.70 19.20
C ALA A 164 1.23 -1.25 19.48
N LEU A 165 1.52 -0.47 18.44
CA LEU A 165 1.91 0.94 18.56
C LEU A 165 0.76 1.83 19.05
N LEU A 166 -0.47 1.57 18.59
CA LEU A 166 -1.67 2.26 19.06
C LEU A 166 -1.99 1.93 20.52
N ALA A 167 -1.89 0.66 20.92
CA ALA A 167 -2.14 0.22 22.29
C ALA A 167 -1.13 0.83 23.26
N GLN A 168 0.16 0.83 22.92
CA GLN A 168 1.21 1.55 23.63
C GLN A 168 0.91 3.06 23.73
N GLY A 169 0.43 3.68 22.64
CA GLY A 169 -0.02 5.08 22.63
C GLY A 169 -1.28 5.37 23.46
N TRP A 170 -1.98 4.33 23.93
CA TRP A 170 -3.14 4.42 24.83
C TRP A 170 -2.82 3.94 26.26
N GLY A 171 -1.60 3.48 26.53
CA GLY A 171 -1.23 2.81 27.79
C GLY A 171 -1.99 1.50 27.99
N LYS A 172 -1.87 0.57 27.04
CA LYS A 172 -2.61 -0.70 27.01
C LYS A 172 -1.80 -1.84 26.44
N THR A 173 -1.79 -2.96 27.16
CA THR A 173 -1.15 -4.19 26.71
C THR A 173 -2.07 -5.06 25.83
N LEU A 174 -1.46 -5.70 24.84
CA LEU A 174 -2.05 -6.49 23.78
C LEU A 174 -1.50 -7.93 23.86
N PHE A 175 -2.33 -8.93 24.12
CA PHE A 175 -1.94 -10.33 24.33
C PHE A 175 -2.38 -11.21 23.15
N SER A 176 -1.49 -11.57 22.23
CA SER A 176 -1.83 -12.33 21.01
C SER A 176 -1.02 -13.62 20.84
N TRP A 177 -1.66 -14.65 20.30
CA TRP A 177 -1.01 -15.90 19.86
C TRP A 177 -0.57 -15.86 18.39
N ALA A 178 -1.07 -14.89 17.60
CA ALA A 178 -0.81 -14.77 16.17
C ALA A 178 0.25 -13.68 15.84
N CYS A 179 0.26 -12.58 16.61
CA CYS A 179 1.24 -11.52 16.43
C CYS A 179 2.65 -11.94 16.93
N GLY A 180 3.68 -11.68 16.13
CA GLY A 180 5.07 -11.72 16.61
C GLY A 180 5.45 -10.40 17.29
N ALA A 181 6.26 -10.46 18.36
CA ALA A 181 6.78 -9.25 19.01
C ALA A 181 7.64 -8.42 18.04
N PRO A 182 7.46 -7.08 17.97
CA PRO A 182 8.24 -6.24 17.07
C PRO A 182 9.68 -6.03 17.56
N GLU A 183 10.62 -5.97 16.62
CA GLU A 183 12.01 -5.56 16.88
C GLU A 183 12.04 -4.06 17.24
N GLY A 184 12.06 -3.77 18.55
CA GLY A 184 12.05 -2.41 19.10
C GLY A 184 11.44 -2.30 20.49
N GLY A 185 10.57 -3.25 20.87
CA GLY A 185 9.81 -3.20 22.12
C GLY A 185 8.54 -2.36 21.97
N GLY A 186 7.44 -2.90 22.50
CA GLY A 186 6.12 -2.28 22.49
C GLY A 186 5.16 -3.14 23.31
N GLU A 187 3.95 -2.66 23.56
CA GLU A 187 2.99 -3.31 24.46
C GLU A 187 2.32 -4.59 23.91
N LEU A 188 3.02 -5.36 23.06
CA LEU A 188 2.55 -6.65 22.54
C LEU A 188 3.24 -7.82 23.27
N VAL A 189 2.43 -8.67 23.89
CA VAL A 189 2.84 -9.90 24.59
C VAL A 189 2.44 -11.14 23.75
N PRO A 190 3.41 -11.92 23.24
CA PRO A 190 3.13 -13.20 22.61
C PRO A 190 2.65 -14.25 23.63
N THR A 191 1.40 -14.69 23.51
CA THR A 191 0.82 -15.73 24.39
C THR A 191 1.21 -17.15 23.98
N LEU A 192 1.74 -17.31 22.75
CA LEU A 192 2.39 -18.50 22.23
C LEU A 192 3.80 -18.18 21.70
N PRO A 193 4.70 -19.18 21.58
CA PRO A 193 5.92 -19.04 20.79
C PRO A 193 5.61 -18.70 19.33
N SER A 194 6.52 -18.00 18.65
CA SER A 194 6.33 -17.65 17.23
C SER A 194 6.26 -18.90 16.34
N ALA A 195 5.09 -19.20 15.79
CA ALA A 195 4.85 -20.34 14.91
C ALA A 195 5.81 -20.40 13.70
N ALA A 196 6.23 -19.25 13.15
CA ALA A 196 7.25 -19.18 12.10
C ALA A 196 8.66 -19.64 12.57
N HIS A 197 9.00 -19.45 13.85
CA HIS A 197 10.26 -19.96 14.43
C HIS A 197 10.17 -21.45 14.79
N VAL A 198 8.99 -21.94 15.17
CA VAL A 198 8.70 -23.38 15.33
C VAL A 198 8.89 -24.09 13.98
N LEU A 199 8.27 -23.55 12.92
CA LEU A 199 8.45 -24.01 11.54
C LEU A 199 9.93 -23.99 11.10
N LEU A 200 10.65 -22.89 11.32
CA LEU A 200 12.08 -22.77 11.01
C LEU A 200 12.92 -23.86 11.72
N SER A 201 12.59 -24.19 12.96
CA SER A 201 13.30 -25.21 13.74
C SER A 201 13.04 -26.63 13.21
N ILE A 202 11.82 -26.90 12.74
CA ILE A 202 11.44 -28.15 12.07
C ILE A 202 12.13 -28.27 10.71
N MET A 203 12.08 -27.21 9.89
CA MET A 203 12.81 -27.13 8.62
C MET A 203 14.31 -27.37 8.81
N ARG A 204 14.91 -26.82 9.88
CA ARG A 204 16.32 -27.01 10.25
C ARG A 204 16.64 -28.43 10.72
N HIS A 205 15.74 -29.07 11.47
CA HIS A 205 15.92 -30.46 11.92
C HIS A 205 15.91 -31.43 10.72
N PHE A 206 14.86 -31.40 9.90
CA PHE A 206 14.78 -32.28 8.74
C PHE A 206 15.72 -31.86 7.60
N GLY A 207 16.11 -30.59 7.52
CA GLY A 207 16.98 -30.06 6.47
C GLY A 207 16.23 -29.75 5.18
N TRP A 208 15.03 -29.17 5.28
CA TRP A 208 14.19 -28.79 4.14
C TRP A 208 14.22 -27.26 3.99
N ALA A 209 15.05 -26.76 3.07
CA ALA A 209 15.25 -25.31 2.91
C ALA A 209 14.33 -24.70 1.84
N ARG A 210 14.05 -25.44 0.77
CA ARG A 210 13.22 -24.98 -0.36
C ARG A 210 11.73 -25.15 -0.06
N VAL A 211 11.04 -24.03 0.13
CA VAL A 211 9.66 -23.97 0.59
C VAL A 211 8.77 -23.12 -0.33
N ALA A 212 7.50 -23.52 -0.45
CA ALA A 212 6.43 -22.74 -1.05
C ALA A 212 5.37 -22.44 0.01
N ILE A 213 4.67 -21.33 -0.12
CA ILE A 213 3.61 -20.91 0.80
C ILE A 213 2.34 -20.64 0.00
N VAL A 214 1.26 -21.31 0.37
CA VAL A 214 -0.06 -21.16 -0.24
C VAL A 214 -1.05 -20.69 0.81
N SER A 215 -1.78 -19.60 0.55
CA SER A 215 -2.88 -19.14 1.40
C SER A 215 -4.25 -19.42 0.80
N SER A 216 -5.30 -19.30 1.62
CA SER A 216 -6.65 -19.06 1.08
C SER A 216 -6.76 -17.63 0.51
N HIS A 217 -7.92 -17.29 -0.05
CA HIS A 217 -8.22 -15.97 -0.60
C HIS A 217 -8.51 -14.89 0.47
N GLN A 218 -8.68 -15.28 1.73
CA GLN A 218 -9.07 -14.37 2.82
C GLN A 218 -7.87 -13.54 3.30
N ASP A 219 -8.09 -12.25 3.58
CA ASP A 219 -7.01 -11.29 3.86
C ASP A 219 -6.15 -11.66 5.08
N ILE A 220 -6.75 -12.19 6.15
CA ILE A 220 -6.05 -12.76 7.32
C ILE A 220 -5.00 -13.82 6.93
N TRP A 221 -5.35 -14.71 6.00
CA TRP A 221 -4.49 -15.80 5.56
C TRP A 221 -3.44 -15.35 4.54
N VAL A 222 -3.79 -14.39 3.68
CA VAL A 222 -2.84 -13.71 2.78
C VAL A 222 -1.79 -12.92 3.57
N ALA A 223 -2.21 -12.19 4.62
CA ALA A 223 -1.31 -11.49 5.54
C ALA A 223 -0.40 -12.47 6.30
N THR A 224 -0.96 -13.59 6.78
CA THR A 224 -0.18 -14.67 7.42
C THR A 224 0.89 -15.23 6.49
N ALA A 225 0.55 -15.55 5.24
CA ALA A 225 1.51 -16.05 4.26
C ALA A 225 2.63 -15.03 3.95
N ARG A 226 2.31 -13.73 3.86
CA ARG A 226 3.31 -12.66 3.70
C ARG A 226 4.24 -12.54 4.91
N GLN A 227 3.72 -12.66 6.13
CA GLN A 227 4.53 -12.64 7.36
C GLN A 227 5.49 -13.83 7.39
N VAL A 228 4.99 -15.07 7.20
CA VAL A 228 5.80 -16.30 7.20
C VAL A 228 6.87 -16.23 6.10
N ALA A 229 6.50 -15.80 4.89
CA ALA A 229 7.46 -15.61 3.79
C ALA A 229 8.58 -14.63 4.16
N THR A 230 8.25 -13.55 4.89
CA THR A 230 9.22 -12.55 5.33
C THR A 230 10.16 -13.13 6.40
N THR A 231 9.61 -13.78 7.44
CA THR A 231 10.41 -14.38 8.52
C THR A 231 11.34 -15.48 8.03
N LEU A 232 10.92 -16.31 7.07
CA LEU A 232 11.81 -17.34 6.50
C LEU A 232 12.90 -16.71 5.61
N ARG A 233 12.58 -15.64 4.85
CA ARG A 233 13.57 -14.92 4.03
C ARG A 233 14.59 -14.15 4.86
N THR A 234 14.22 -13.54 5.99
CA THR A 234 15.20 -12.88 6.89
C THR A 234 16.16 -13.88 7.54
N HIS A 235 15.73 -15.13 7.72
CA HIS A 235 16.58 -16.26 8.14
C HIS A 235 17.33 -16.95 6.98
N GLY A 236 17.36 -16.34 5.78
CA GLY A 236 18.16 -16.80 4.64
C GLY A 236 17.55 -17.92 3.80
N LEU A 237 16.30 -18.33 4.06
CA LEU A 237 15.69 -19.48 3.38
C LEU A 237 15.06 -19.13 2.02
N PRO A 238 15.22 -19.98 0.99
CA PRO A 238 14.66 -19.78 -0.34
C PRO A 238 13.16 -20.12 -0.39
N VAL A 239 12.32 -19.14 -0.05
CA VAL A 239 10.87 -19.16 -0.26
C VAL A 239 10.55 -18.91 -1.73
N GLY A 240 10.38 -19.99 -2.50
CA GLY A 240 10.29 -19.98 -3.98
C GLY A 240 8.97 -19.46 -4.54
N LEU A 241 7.84 -19.78 -3.91
CA LEU A 241 6.51 -19.30 -4.28
C LEU A 241 5.76 -18.82 -3.03
N VAL A 242 5.03 -17.71 -3.18
CA VAL A 242 4.03 -17.23 -2.21
C VAL A 242 2.81 -16.86 -3.03
N THR A 243 1.72 -17.62 -2.89
CA THR A 243 0.52 -17.47 -3.72
C THR A 243 -0.75 -17.69 -2.89
N SER A 244 -1.89 -17.22 -3.40
CA SER A 244 -3.20 -17.34 -2.76
C SER A 244 -4.16 -18.05 -3.70
N LEU A 245 -4.86 -19.06 -3.21
CA LEU A 245 -5.96 -19.71 -3.92
C LEU A 245 -7.02 -18.68 -4.31
N ARG A 246 -7.61 -18.80 -5.51
CA ARG A 246 -8.89 -18.12 -5.82
C ARG A 246 -10.06 -18.96 -5.29
N PRO A 247 -11.24 -18.35 -5.05
CA PRO A 247 -12.45 -19.12 -4.70
C PRO A 247 -12.81 -20.17 -5.76
N GLY A 248 -13.24 -21.35 -5.31
CA GLY A 248 -13.63 -22.48 -6.17
C GLY A 248 -12.46 -23.39 -6.60
N GLU A 249 -12.80 -24.61 -7.04
CA GLU A 249 -11.81 -25.68 -7.27
C GLU A 249 -10.77 -25.34 -8.36
N GLN A 250 -11.12 -24.52 -9.35
CA GLN A 250 -10.19 -24.02 -10.38
C GLN A 250 -9.02 -23.21 -9.79
N GLY A 251 -9.22 -22.56 -8.64
CA GLY A 251 -8.16 -21.86 -7.92
C GLY A 251 -7.10 -22.79 -7.35
N ALA A 252 -7.45 -24.05 -7.03
CA ALA A 252 -6.50 -25.06 -6.57
C ALA A 252 -5.65 -25.60 -7.74
N THR A 253 -6.27 -25.90 -8.89
CA THR A 253 -5.54 -26.46 -10.04
C THR A 253 -4.44 -25.53 -10.56
N GLU A 254 -4.69 -24.21 -10.65
CA GLU A 254 -3.67 -23.24 -11.11
C GLU A 254 -2.48 -23.15 -10.13
N VAL A 255 -2.73 -23.23 -8.82
CA VAL A 255 -1.64 -23.26 -7.82
C VAL A 255 -0.86 -24.57 -7.89
N LEU A 256 -1.52 -25.71 -8.14
CA LEU A 256 -0.86 -27.00 -8.29
C LEU A 256 0.03 -27.04 -9.54
N GLU A 257 -0.39 -26.46 -10.67
CA GLU A 257 0.46 -26.29 -11.86
C GLU A 257 1.70 -25.43 -11.56
N GLN A 258 1.56 -24.36 -10.76
CA GLN A 258 2.71 -23.56 -10.30
C GLN A 258 3.64 -24.38 -9.39
N LEU A 259 3.11 -25.21 -8.49
CA LEU A 259 3.91 -26.11 -7.64
C LEU A 259 4.66 -27.18 -8.47
N CYS A 260 4.00 -27.79 -9.47
CA CYS A 260 4.64 -28.72 -10.42
C CYS A 260 5.81 -28.10 -11.19
N SER A 261 5.81 -26.78 -11.40
CA SER A 261 6.84 -26.09 -12.17
C SER A 261 8.16 -25.84 -11.43
N MET A 262 8.25 -26.15 -10.12
CA MET A 262 9.38 -25.75 -9.27
C MET A 262 10.38 -26.88 -8.95
N ASP A 263 11.58 -26.77 -9.55
CA ASP A 263 12.72 -27.69 -9.34
C ASP A 263 13.17 -27.80 -7.87
N GLY A 264 12.92 -28.96 -7.27
CA GLY A 264 13.53 -29.36 -5.99
C GLY A 264 12.92 -28.72 -4.74
N LEU A 265 11.67 -28.26 -4.84
CA LEU A 265 10.81 -27.96 -3.70
C LEU A 265 10.79 -29.13 -2.68
N LYS A 266 10.63 -28.84 -1.38
CA LYS A 266 10.56 -29.84 -0.29
C LYS A 266 9.27 -29.77 0.50
N MET A 267 8.81 -28.55 0.80
CA MET A 267 7.70 -28.30 1.72
C MET A 267 6.74 -27.25 1.14
N VAL A 268 5.44 -27.47 1.35
CA VAL A 268 4.36 -26.53 1.03
C VAL A 268 3.65 -26.17 2.34
N VAL A 269 3.81 -24.92 2.78
CA VAL A 269 3.16 -24.39 3.98
C VAL A 269 1.78 -23.86 3.60
N LEU A 270 0.75 -24.34 4.30
CA LEU A 270 -0.65 -24.06 4.02
C LEU A 270 -1.19 -23.06 5.04
N CYS A 271 -1.15 -21.77 4.68
CA CYS A 271 -1.71 -20.67 5.47
C CYS A 271 -3.21 -20.56 5.23
N MET A 272 -3.96 -21.49 5.80
CA MET A 272 -5.42 -21.62 5.69
C MET A 272 -5.91 -22.58 6.79
N HIS A 273 -7.21 -22.56 7.10
CA HIS A 273 -7.82 -23.50 8.04
C HIS A 273 -7.57 -24.97 7.64
N SER A 274 -7.25 -25.81 8.63
CA SER A 274 -6.97 -27.22 8.45
C SER A 274 -8.19 -28.00 7.97
N ALA A 275 -7.97 -28.95 7.05
CA ALA A 275 -8.98 -29.92 6.62
C ALA A 275 -9.57 -30.70 7.82
N LEU A 276 -8.80 -30.89 8.91
CA LEU A 276 -9.24 -31.55 10.15
C LEU A 276 -10.34 -30.75 10.89
N LEU A 277 -10.40 -29.43 10.70
CA LEU A 277 -11.42 -28.54 11.28
C LEU A 277 -12.54 -28.18 10.27
N GLY A 278 -12.49 -28.75 9.06
CA GLY A 278 -13.43 -28.48 7.98
C GLY A 278 -12.98 -27.39 7.00
N GLY A 279 -11.69 -27.04 6.95
CA GLY A 279 -11.13 -26.10 5.98
C GLY A 279 -11.31 -26.56 4.52
N VAL A 280 -12.19 -25.89 3.78
CA VAL A 280 -12.59 -26.30 2.42
C VAL A 280 -11.51 -26.03 1.38
N GLU A 281 -10.78 -24.91 1.46
CA GLU A 281 -9.67 -24.59 0.57
C GLU A 281 -8.52 -25.60 0.70
N GLN A 282 -8.16 -25.97 1.93
CA GLN A 282 -7.11 -26.97 2.18
C GLN A 282 -7.54 -28.34 1.65
N THR A 283 -8.80 -28.71 1.89
CA THR A 283 -9.40 -29.95 1.37
C THR A 283 -9.37 -30.01 -0.16
N ALA A 284 -9.71 -28.91 -0.85
CA ALA A 284 -9.69 -28.84 -2.32
C ALA A 284 -8.26 -28.93 -2.87
N LEU A 285 -7.32 -28.17 -2.29
CA LEU A 285 -5.91 -28.18 -2.69
C LEU A 285 -5.26 -29.56 -2.51
N LEU A 286 -5.50 -30.21 -1.36
CA LEU A 286 -4.98 -31.55 -1.07
C LEU A 286 -5.57 -32.61 -2.01
N ARG A 287 -6.89 -32.61 -2.25
CA ARG A 287 -7.50 -33.53 -3.24
C ARG A 287 -6.93 -33.34 -4.64
N GLY A 288 -6.67 -32.09 -5.05
CA GLY A 288 -6.01 -31.79 -6.31
C GLY A 288 -4.55 -32.26 -6.36
N ALA A 289 -3.81 -32.18 -5.25
CA ALA A 289 -2.44 -32.67 -5.16
C ALA A 289 -2.36 -34.20 -5.35
N GLN A 290 -3.32 -34.97 -4.83
CA GLN A 290 -3.44 -36.41 -5.08
C GLN A 290 -3.67 -36.67 -6.58
N ALA A 291 -4.61 -35.95 -7.21
CA ALA A 291 -4.93 -36.10 -8.63
C ALA A 291 -3.76 -35.75 -9.58
N GLN A 292 -2.86 -34.86 -9.16
CA GLN A 292 -1.64 -34.48 -9.89
C GLN A 292 -0.40 -35.30 -9.49
N GLY A 293 -0.52 -36.26 -8.57
CA GLY A 293 0.60 -37.08 -8.10
C GLY A 293 1.65 -36.34 -7.26
N LEU A 294 1.32 -35.17 -6.71
CA LEU A 294 2.23 -34.33 -5.91
C LEU A 294 2.42 -34.84 -4.46
N ALA A 295 1.66 -35.86 -4.05
CA ALA A 295 1.74 -36.50 -2.74
C ALA A 295 2.56 -37.81 -2.75
N ASP A 296 3.49 -37.98 -3.70
CA ASP A 296 4.35 -39.17 -3.82
C ASP A 296 5.50 -39.26 -2.78
N GLY A 297 5.47 -38.39 -1.76
CA GLY A 297 6.47 -38.33 -0.67
C GLY A 297 7.68 -37.45 -0.97
N ARG A 298 7.85 -36.95 -2.20
CA ARG A 298 8.90 -35.94 -2.51
C ARG A 298 8.60 -34.57 -1.92
N LEU A 299 7.34 -34.30 -1.59
CA LEU A 299 6.83 -33.06 -1.03
C LEU A 299 6.07 -33.34 0.27
N VAL A 300 6.26 -32.46 1.25
CA VAL A 300 5.51 -32.45 2.51
C VAL A 300 4.60 -31.23 2.55
N PHE A 301 3.32 -31.45 2.85
CA PHE A 301 2.36 -30.39 3.13
C PHE A 301 2.31 -30.13 4.64
N LEU A 302 2.24 -28.87 5.06
CA LEU A 302 2.21 -28.49 6.49
C LEU A 302 1.11 -27.45 6.75
N PRO A 303 0.04 -27.79 7.49
CA PRO A 303 -0.96 -26.83 7.96
C PRO A 303 -0.32 -25.82 8.91
N TYR A 304 -0.45 -24.53 8.62
CA TYR A 304 0.13 -23.48 9.47
C TYR A 304 -0.78 -23.10 10.65
N ASP A 305 -2.09 -23.27 10.49
CA ASP A 305 -3.08 -22.95 11.51
C ASP A 305 -2.93 -23.82 12.77
N THR A 306 -2.61 -25.11 12.60
CA THR A 306 -2.49 -26.07 13.71
C THR A 306 -1.38 -25.73 14.70
N LEU A 307 -0.42 -24.87 14.33
CA LEU A 307 0.63 -24.31 15.20
C LEU A 307 0.09 -23.32 16.25
N LEU A 308 -1.18 -22.87 16.14
CA LEU A 308 -1.79 -21.83 16.97
C LEU A 308 -2.72 -22.38 18.07
N PHE A 309 -2.88 -23.71 18.15
CA PHE A 309 -3.72 -24.41 19.11
C PHE A 309 -3.22 -25.84 19.35
N ALA A 310 -3.85 -26.57 20.27
CA ALA A 310 -3.51 -27.95 20.60
C ALA A 310 -4.55 -28.92 20.02
N LEU A 311 -4.18 -29.69 19.00
CA LEU A 311 -5.05 -30.68 18.39
C LEU A 311 -5.21 -31.92 19.27
N PRO A 312 -6.44 -32.36 19.58
CA PRO A 312 -6.68 -33.61 20.31
C PRO A 312 -6.42 -34.81 19.41
N TYR A 313 -5.28 -35.47 19.57
CA TYR A 313 -4.88 -36.66 18.80
C TYR A 313 -5.01 -37.98 19.60
N ARG A 314 -4.98 -37.91 20.93
CA ARG A 314 -4.97 -39.09 21.82
C ARG A 314 -6.34 -39.79 21.79
N ASN A 315 -6.36 -41.04 21.32
CA ASN A 315 -7.57 -41.86 21.12
C ASN A 315 -8.66 -41.25 20.20
N ARG A 316 -8.35 -40.20 19.43
CA ARG A 316 -9.35 -39.47 18.62
C ARG A 316 -9.18 -39.72 17.13
N SER A 317 -10.28 -40.09 16.47
CA SER A 317 -10.40 -40.18 15.01
C SER A 317 -11.02 -38.90 14.44
N TYR A 318 -10.43 -38.36 13.37
CA TYR A 318 -10.99 -37.21 12.65
C TYR A 318 -11.97 -37.69 11.57
N LEU A 319 -13.21 -37.17 11.59
CA LEU A 319 -14.25 -37.50 10.61
C LEU A 319 -13.81 -37.18 9.16
N ALA A 320 -13.03 -36.11 8.97
CA ALA A 320 -12.43 -35.76 7.67
C ALA A 320 -11.49 -36.84 7.08
N LEU A 321 -11.00 -37.76 7.92
CA LEU A 321 -10.16 -38.90 7.57
C LEU A 321 -10.88 -40.25 7.74
N GLY A 322 -12.17 -40.26 8.09
CA GLY A 322 -12.96 -41.47 8.34
C GLY A 322 -13.29 -42.23 7.05
N ASP A 323 -13.77 -41.51 6.04
CA ASP A 323 -14.15 -42.10 4.75
C ASP A 323 -12.93 -42.60 3.97
N SER A 324 -13.12 -43.69 3.20
CA SER A 324 -12.13 -44.18 2.24
C SER A 324 -12.12 -43.33 0.95
N GLY A 325 -11.77 -42.06 1.09
CA GLY A 325 -11.70 -41.07 0.01
C GLY A 325 -10.30 -40.48 -0.18
N PRO A 326 -10.07 -39.75 -1.29
CA PRO A 326 -8.74 -39.25 -1.68
C PRO A 326 -8.13 -38.26 -0.68
N LEU A 327 -8.93 -37.66 0.21
CA LEU A 327 -8.42 -36.80 1.29
C LEU A 327 -7.66 -37.59 2.36
N ARG A 328 -8.02 -38.85 2.62
CA ARG A 328 -7.33 -39.68 3.62
C ARG A 328 -5.99 -40.19 3.08
N GLU A 329 -5.97 -40.64 1.84
CA GLU A 329 -4.75 -41.08 1.15
C GLU A 329 -3.72 -39.95 1.05
N VAL A 330 -4.15 -38.74 0.68
CA VAL A 330 -3.23 -37.60 0.53
C VAL A 330 -2.76 -37.02 1.87
N TYR A 331 -3.46 -37.31 2.97
CA TYR A 331 -3.02 -36.90 4.32
C TYR A 331 -1.75 -37.62 4.78
N ASP A 332 -1.39 -38.73 4.11
CA ASP A 332 -0.10 -39.41 4.26
C ASP A 332 1.10 -38.50 3.88
N ALA A 333 0.87 -37.45 3.07
CA ALA A 333 1.87 -36.43 2.73
C ALA A 333 1.77 -35.15 3.61
N VAL A 334 0.94 -35.15 4.66
CA VAL A 334 0.63 -33.96 5.48
C VAL A 334 1.21 -34.10 6.89
N LEU A 335 2.30 -33.39 7.19
CA LEU A 335 2.85 -33.33 8.55
C LEU A 335 2.13 -32.25 9.36
N THR A 336 1.33 -32.70 10.32
CA THR A 336 0.54 -31.82 11.19
C THR A 336 1.34 -31.46 12.43
N VAL A 337 1.62 -30.18 12.64
CA VAL A 337 2.37 -29.72 13.82
C VAL A 337 1.44 -28.93 14.72
N SER A 338 1.38 -29.29 16.00
CA SER A 338 0.43 -28.68 16.96
C SER A 338 1.02 -28.56 18.36
N LEU A 339 0.41 -27.77 19.23
CA LEU A 339 0.82 -27.70 20.64
C LEU A 339 0.60 -29.05 21.32
N GLU A 340 1.60 -29.51 22.08
CA GLU A 340 1.47 -30.72 22.89
C GLU A 340 0.63 -30.44 24.15
N SER A 341 -0.36 -31.29 24.41
CA SER A 341 -1.35 -31.08 25.46
C SER A 341 -1.78 -32.38 26.14
N GLY A 342 -2.49 -32.24 27.27
CA GLY A 342 -3.37 -33.30 27.74
C GLY A 342 -4.55 -33.54 26.78
N PRO A 343 -5.38 -34.56 27.04
CA PRO A 343 -6.65 -34.76 26.33
C PRO A 343 -7.56 -33.53 26.50
N VAL A 344 -7.68 -32.73 25.44
CA VAL A 344 -8.46 -31.47 25.42
C VAL A 344 -9.93 -31.73 25.79
N ASP A 345 -10.47 -32.85 25.33
CA ASP A 345 -11.86 -33.24 25.54
C ASP A 345 -12.17 -33.52 27.02
N GLU A 346 -11.23 -34.11 27.78
CA GLU A 346 -11.40 -34.32 29.23
C GLU A 346 -11.46 -32.98 30.00
N ALA A 347 -10.72 -31.95 29.57
CA ALA A 347 -10.77 -30.63 30.20
C ALA A 347 -12.10 -29.91 29.95
N LEU A 348 -12.68 -30.09 28.75
CA LEU A 348 -13.97 -29.53 28.38
C LEU A 348 -15.15 -30.31 29.00
N GLU A 349 -15.06 -31.64 29.09
CA GLU A 349 -16.02 -32.46 29.83
C GLU A 349 -15.98 -32.19 31.33
N ALA A 350 -14.80 -32.01 31.93
CA ALA A 350 -14.69 -31.60 33.33
C ALA A 350 -15.40 -30.25 33.59
N ALA A 351 -15.28 -29.28 32.66
CA ALA A 351 -15.96 -27.98 32.75
C ALA A 351 -17.49 -28.05 32.51
N ARG A 352 -18.00 -29.14 31.91
CA ARG A 352 -19.45 -29.41 31.81
C ARG A 352 -19.97 -30.14 33.03
N ALA A 353 -19.22 -31.11 33.54
CA ALA A 353 -19.53 -31.86 34.75
C ALA A 353 -19.56 -30.97 36.01
N SER A 354 -18.76 -29.90 36.04
CA SER A 354 -18.82 -28.84 37.07
C SER A 354 -19.96 -27.83 36.88
N GLY A 355 -20.64 -27.84 35.72
CA GLY A 355 -21.70 -26.89 35.36
C GLY A 355 -21.21 -25.51 34.91
N GLU A 356 -19.90 -25.31 34.71
CA GLU A 356 -19.33 -24.03 34.26
C GLU A 356 -19.55 -23.77 32.76
N VAL A 357 -19.75 -24.82 31.96
CA VAL A 357 -19.99 -24.78 30.51
C VAL A 357 -21.32 -25.45 30.19
N ALA A 358 -22.05 -24.88 29.22
CA ALA A 358 -23.40 -25.33 28.87
C ALA A 358 -23.44 -26.80 28.40
N ALA A 359 -24.26 -27.61 29.08
CA ALA A 359 -24.33 -29.08 28.93
C ALA A 359 -24.93 -29.61 27.60
N HIS A 360 -25.15 -28.75 26.60
CA HIS A 360 -25.64 -29.13 25.26
C HIS A 360 -24.58 -29.01 24.16
N LEU A 361 -23.38 -28.54 24.51
CA LEU A 361 -22.23 -28.51 23.60
C LEU A 361 -21.64 -29.92 23.50
N GLU A 362 -21.01 -30.26 22.38
CA GLU A 362 -20.27 -31.52 22.17
C GLU A 362 -18.77 -31.22 21.97
N PRO A 363 -17.81 -32.02 22.47
CA PRO A 363 -16.39 -31.65 22.41
C PRO A 363 -15.88 -31.63 20.96
N GLU A 364 -16.48 -32.46 20.11
CA GLU A 364 -16.19 -32.55 18.68
C GLU A 364 -16.57 -31.30 17.87
N GLN A 365 -17.48 -30.48 18.40
CA GLN A 365 -17.99 -29.28 17.72
C GLN A 365 -17.22 -28.00 18.10
N VAL A 366 -16.47 -28.01 19.20
CA VAL A 366 -15.71 -26.85 19.70
C VAL A 366 -14.32 -26.81 19.05
N SER A 367 -13.94 -25.65 18.51
CA SER A 367 -12.62 -25.45 17.92
C SER A 367 -11.53 -25.43 19.01
N PRO A 368 -10.39 -26.13 18.85
CA PRO A 368 -9.32 -26.18 19.85
C PRO A 368 -8.74 -24.80 20.24
N LEU A 369 -8.98 -23.78 19.42
CA LEU A 369 -8.72 -22.37 19.74
C LEU A 369 -9.38 -21.89 21.05
N PHE A 370 -10.44 -22.54 21.52
CA PHE A 370 -11.05 -22.30 22.84
C PHE A 370 -9.98 -22.29 23.95
N GLY A 371 -9.10 -23.29 23.96
CA GLY A 371 -8.01 -23.40 24.94
C GLY A 371 -6.95 -22.31 24.78
N THR A 372 -6.65 -21.88 23.55
CA THR A 372 -5.71 -20.78 23.28
C THR A 372 -6.25 -19.43 23.77
N ILE A 373 -7.56 -19.18 23.60
CA ILE A 373 -8.24 -17.97 24.10
C ILE A 373 -8.23 -17.97 25.65
N TYR A 374 -8.58 -19.10 26.27
CA TYR A 374 -8.54 -19.27 27.72
C TYR A 374 -7.12 -19.02 28.27
N ASP A 375 -6.10 -19.66 27.70
CA ASP A 375 -4.70 -19.52 28.12
C ASP A 375 -4.20 -18.07 28.02
N ALA A 376 -4.61 -17.34 26.99
CA ALA A 376 -4.27 -15.93 26.80
C ALA A 376 -4.89 -15.03 27.89
N VAL A 377 -6.15 -15.28 28.27
CA VAL A 377 -6.85 -14.54 29.34
C VAL A 377 -6.24 -14.84 30.71
N VAL A 378 -5.91 -16.11 31.00
CA VAL A 378 -5.25 -16.48 32.27
C VAL A 378 -3.86 -15.85 32.39
N LEU A 379 -3.07 -15.82 31.31
CA LEU A 379 -1.76 -15.14 31.31
C LEU A 379 -1.89 -13.63 31.60
N LEU A 380 -2.90 -12.96 31.03
CA LEU A 380 -3.23 -11.56 31.29
C LEU A 380 -3.60 -11.35 32.77
N ALA A 381 -4.44 -12.22 33.35
CA ALA A 381 -4.85 -12.13 34.76
C ALA A 381 -3.67 -12.26 35.74
N HIS A 382 -2.72 -13.17 35.50
CA HIS A 382 -1.51 -13.26 36.32
C HIS A 382 -0.58 -12.06 36.14
N ALA A 383 -0.50 -11.47 34.94
CA ALA A 383 0.26 -10.24 34.71
C ALA A 383 -0.35 -9.03 35.44
N LEU A 384 -1.69 -8.91 35.47
CA LEU A 384 -2.41 -7.87 36.20
C LEU A 384 -2.20 -7.99 37.72
N ASN A 385 -2.37 -9.18 38.31
CA ASN A 385 -2.09 -9.44 39.72
C ASN A 385 -0.63 -9.09 40.11
N ARG A 386 0.33 -9.30 39.18
CA ARG A 386 1.72 -8.89 39.36
C ARG A 386 1.93 -7.37 39.25
N SER A 387 1.21 -6.69 38.34
CA SER A 387 1.21 -5.23 38.22
C SER A 387 0.64 -4.55 39.48
N GLU A 388 -0.54 -5.01 39.93
CA GLU A 388 -1.20 -4.51 41.15
C GLU A 388 -0.35 -4.71 42.40
N SER A 389 0.26 -5.89 42.59
CA SER A 389 1.14 -6.17 43.74
C SER A 389 2.45 -5.40 43.75
N HIS A 390 2.87 -4.80 42.63
CA HIS A 390 3.99 -3.85 42.56
C HIS A 390 3.55 -2.38 42.72
N GLY A 391 2.26 -2.13 42.97
CA GLY A 391 1.73 -0.79 43.25
C GLY A 391 1.40 0.06 42.02
N ALA A 392 1.39 -0.52 40.80
CA ALA A 392 1.03 0.18 39.57
C ALA A 392 -0.49 0.50 39.47
N GLY A 393 -1.31 -0.13 40.31
CA GLY A 393 -2.76 0.03 40.33
C GLY A 393 -3.46 -0.61 39.14
N LEU A 394 -4.71 -0.20 38.89
CA LEU A 394 -5.58 -0.74 37.84
C LEU A 394 -5.24 -0.21 36.44
N SER A 395 -3.96 -0.26 36.08
CA SER A 395 -3.46 0.16 34.77
C SER A 395 -3.53 -0.99 33.76
N GLY A 396 -4.00 -0.69 32.54
CA GLY A 396 -3.86 -1.59 31.40
C GLY A 396 -2.47 -1.54 30.74
N ALA A 397 -1.65 -0.55 31.11
CA ALA A 397 -0.32 -0.32 30.54
C ALA A 397 0.74 -1.21 31.18
N HIS A 398 1.79 -1.53 30.42
CA HIS A 398 3.01 -2.21 30.88
C HIS A 398 2.80 -3.60 31.49
N LEU A 399 1.65 -4.25 31.29
CA LEU A 399 1.40 -5.61 31.81
C LEU A 399 2.39 -6.63 31.22
N GLY A 400 2.98 -6.35 30.05
CA GLY A 400 4.08 -7.13 29.48
C GLY A 400 5.29 -7.25 30.41
N ASP A 401 5.66 -6.17 31.08
CA ASP A 401 6.80 -6.14 32.02
C ASP A 401 6.55 -6.99 33.27
N HIS A 402 5.27 -7.24 33.61
CA HIS A 402 4.83 -8.04 34.75
C HIS A 402 4.56 -9.52 34.43
N THR A 403 4.77 -9.96 33.19
CA THR A 403 4.58 -11.38 32.80
C THR A 403 5.57 -12.30 33.51
N GLY A 404 6.88 -12.06 33.37
CA GLY A 404 7.98 -12.75 34.08
C GLY A 404 7.92 -14.29 34.02
N ALA A 405 8.59 -14.96 34.96
CA ALA A 405 8.53 -16.42 35.07
C ALA A 405 7.21 -16.89 35.71
N LEU A 406 6.50 -17.82 35.06
CA LEU A 406 5.18 -18.35 35.47
C LEU A 406 5.11 -19.86 35.18
N ASN A 407 4.29 -20.61 35.94
CA ASN A 407 4.02 -22.04 35.72
C ASN A 407 2.65 -22.45 36.29
N VAL A 408 1.57 -22.02 35.66
CA VAL A 408 0.18 -22.23 36.13
C VAL A 408 -0.56 -23.25 35.23
N ALA A 409 -1.77 -23.64 35.63
CA ALA A 409 -2.64 -24.47 34.79
C ALA A 409 -3.34 -23.59 33.74
N GLY A 410 -3.18 -23.93 32.46
CA GLY A 410 -4.05 -23.46 31.39
C GLY A 410 -5.21 -24.43 31.17
N PHE A 411 -5.89 -24.34 30.01
CA PHE A 411 -7.05 -25.19 29.70
C PHE A 411 -6.63 -26.64 29.42
N SER A 412 -5.70 -26.84 28.49
CA SER A 412 -5.22 -28.18 28.05
C SER A 412 -3.72 -28.41 28.26
N GLN A 413 -2.99 -27.36 28.62
CA GLN A 413 -1.53 -27.34 28.80
C GLN A 413 -1.18 -26.47 30.03
N ARG A 414 0.07 -26.52 30.50
CA ARG A 414 0.54 -25.57 31.52
C ARG A 414 1.02 -24.27 30.88
N ILE A 415 0.63 -23.14 31.47
CA ILE A 415 1.11 -21.82 31.06
C ILE A 415 2.45 -21.57 31.74
N ARG A 416 3.51 -21.77 30.96
CA ARG A 416 4.90 -21.58 31.36
C ARG A 416 5.51 -20.41 30.58
N THR A 417 6.27 -19.58 31.28
CA THR A 417 7.06 -18.46 30.71
C THR A 417 8.46 -18.44 31.34
N ASP A 418 9.44 -17.91 30.61
CA ASP A 418 10.80 -17.71 31.10
C ASP A 418 10.96 -16.42 31.93
N GLU A 419 12.16 -16.17 32.45
CA GLU A 419 12.49 -14.96 33.23
C GLU A 419 12.21 -13.64 32.48
N LYS A 420 12.13 -13.68 31.15
CA LYS A 420 11.85 -12.54 30.26
C LYS A 420 10.39 -12.50 29.79
N GLY A 421 9.50 -13.27 30.43
CA GLY A 421 8.07 -13.33 30.09
C GLY A 421 7.75 -14.13 28.83
N ARG A 422 8.73 -14.71 28.14
CA ARG A 422 8.51 -15.40 26.86
C ARG A 422 7.83 -16.74 27.11
N ARG A 423 6.73 -17.01 26.41
CA ARG A 423 6.02 -18.30 26.50
C ARG A 423 6.94 -19.47 26.17
N LEU A 424 6.98 -20.46 27.04
CA LEU A 424 7.61 -21.76 26.83
C LEU A 424 6.52 -22.82 26.62
N ALA A 425 6.49 -23.42 25.43
CA ALA A 425 5.57 -24.51 25.09
C ALA A 425 6.30 -25.66 24.37
N GLN A 426 5.67 -26.83 24.38
CA GLN A 426 6.10 -27.98 23.58
C GLN A 426 5.15 -28.13 22.40
N TYR A 427 5.69 -28.56 21.27
CA TYR A 427 4.96 -28.84 20.04
C TYR A 427 5.17 -30.30 19.66
N VAL A 428 4.11 -30.98 19.23
CA VAL A 428 4.14 -32.36 18.74
C VAL A 428 4.02 -32.37 17.22
N ILE A 429 4.82 -33.20 16.57
CA ILE A 429 4.67 -33.53 15.14
C ILE A 429 3.83 -34.80 15.06
N LEU A 430 2.66 -34.65 14.44
CA LEU A 430 1.62 -35.64 14.25
C LEU A 430 1.61 -36.14 12.80
N ASP A 431 1.35 -37.42 12.66
CA ASP A 431 1.55 -38.22 11.44
C ASP A 431 0.43 -39.25 11.25
N THR A 432 0.31 -39.83 10.05
CA THR A 432 -0.67 -40.89 9.71
C THR A 432 -0.09 -41.87 8.68
N ASP A 433 -0.74 -43.01 8.47
CA ASP A 433 -0.35 -44.05 7.50
C ASP A 433 -1.21 -44.07 6.22
N GLY A 434 -2.02 -43.02 6.02
CA GLY A 434 -3.01 -42.88 4.93
C GLY A 434 -4.21 -43.83 5.02
N ARG A 435 -4.25 -44.74 6.02
CA ARG A 435 -5.26 -45.79 6.18
C ARG A 435 -6.15 -45.52 7.38
N GLY A 436 -5.56 -45.07 8.48
CA GLY A 436 -6.26 -44.68 9.69
C GLY A 436 -6.89 -43.28 9.61
N SER A 437 -7.82 -43.02 10.53
CA SER A 437 -8.42 -41.71 10.78
C SER A 437 -7.84 -41.01 12.03
N GLN A 438 -6.90 -41.65 12.72
CA GLN A 438 -6.23 -41.15 13.93
C GLN A 438 -4.85 -40.59 13.59
N LEU A 439 -4.42 -39.57 14.34
CA LEU A 439 -3.08 -38.99 14.22
C LEU A 439 -2.14 -39.51 15.32
N VAL A 440 -0.88 -39.74 14.98
CA VAL A 440 0.12 -40.40 15.82
C VAL A 440 1.30 -39.45 16.10
N PRO A 441 1.75 -39.30 17.36
CA PRO A 441 2.93 -38.49 17.68
C PRO A 441 4.22 -39.20 17.26
N THR A 442 5.12 -38.47 16.59
CA THR A 442 6.41 -39.00 16.10
C THR A 442 7.62 -38.22 16.61
N HIS A 443 7.48 -36.91 16.82
CA HIS A 443 8.54 -36.04 17.32
C HIS A 443 7.95 -35.00 18.28
N ILE A 444 8.78 -34.48 19.18
CA ILE A 444 8.46 -33.34 20.05
C ILE A 444 9.51 -32.23 19.87
N LEU A 445 9.04 -30.99 19.77
CA LEU A 445 9.86 -29.78 19.76
C LEU A 445 9.65 -29.06 21.09
N ASP A 446 10.74 -28.79 21.81
CA ASP A 446 10.70 -27.96 23.02
C ASP A 446 11.23 -26.56 22.73
N THR A 447 10.40 -25.52 22.92
CA THR A 447 10.80 -24.11 22.71
C THR A 447 11.69 -23.56 23.83
N GLY A 448 11.90 -24.30 24.92
CA GLY A 448 12.96 -24.01 25.90
C GLY A 448 14.37 -24.27 25.34
N THR A 449 14.53 -25.30 24.51
CA THR A 449 15.81 -25.70 23.90
C THR A 449 15.91 -25.41 22.40
N TRP A 450 14.79 -25.16 21.74
CA TRP A 450 14.63 -25.08 20.27
C TRP A 450 15.16 -26.32 19.53
N GLN A 451 15.02 -27.49 20.17
CA GLN A 451 15.39 -28.78 19.59
C GLN A 451 14.15 -29.62 19.29
N VAL A 452 14.17 -30.28 18.13
CA VAL A 452 13.25 -31.36 17.77
C VAL A 452 13.89 -32.69 18.18
N GLN A 453 13.16 -33.51 18.93
CA GLN A 453 13.56 -34.82 19.41
C GLN A 453 12.59 -35.89 18.86
N PRO A 454 13.08 -37.03 18.35
CA PRO A 454 12.21 -38.14 17.94
C PRO A 454 11.61 -38.86 19.15
N LEU A 455 10.43 -39.43 18.96
CA LEU A 455 9.75 -40.35 19.87
C LEU A 455 9.91 -41.80 19.34
N ASP A 456 9.25 -42.77 19.98
CA ASP A 456 9.36 -44.20 19.64
C ASP A 456 8.80 -44.60 18.25
N ARG A 457 8.25 -43.63 17.48
CA ARG A 457 7.72 -43.83 16.13
C ARG A 457 8.35 -42.85 15.15
N ALA A 458 8.95 -43.39 14.08
CA ALA A 458 9.37 -42.60 12.93
C ALA A 458 8.14 -42.11 12.14
N ILE A 459 8.33 -41.02 11.39
CA ILE A 459 7.34 -40.49 10.44
C ILE A 459 7.20 -41.46 9.26
N HIS A 460 5.96 -41.77 8.90
CA HIS A 460 5.61 -42.42 7.63
C HIS A 460 5.71 -41.40 6.48
N PHE A 461 6.21 -41.85 5.34
CA PHE A 461 6.27 -41.04 4.13
C PHE A 461 5.76 -41.90 2.96
N PRO A 462 4.95 -41.34 2.04
CA PRO A 462 4.61 -42.01 0.80
C PRO A 462 5.91 -42.38 0.06
N GLY A 463 5.96 -43.58 -0.53
CA GLY A 463 7.19 -44.10 -1.14
C GLY A 463 8.28 -44.55 -0.14
N GLY A 464 8.09 -44.37 1.16
CA GLY A 464 8.92 -44.96 2.23
C GLY A 464 10.18 -44.19 2.62
N ALA A 465 10.36 -42.94 2.17
CA ALA A 465 11.50 -42.10 2.56
C ALA A 465 11.15 -40.60 2.55
N PRO A 466 11.74 -39.78 3.46
CA PRO A 466 11.52 -38.33 3.50
C PRO A 466 12.07 -37.60 2.26
N PRO A 467 11.56 -36.39 1.93
CA PRO A 467 12.18 -35.50 0.97
C PRO A 467 13.68 -35.29 1.27
N ALA A 468 14.53 -35.51 0.26
CA ALA A 468 15.98 -35.48 0.43
C ALA A 468 16.48 -34.13 0.98
N ARG A 469 17.36 -34.18 1.99
CA ARG A 469 17.83 -33.01 2.75
C ARG A 469 18.65 -32.06 1.88
N ASP A 470 18.30 -30.77 1.92
CA ASP A 470 19.10 -29.67 1.35
C ASP A 470 20.43 -29.50 2.13
N SER A 471 21.41 -28.85 1.51
CA SER A 471 22.70 -28.55 2.15
C SER A 471 22.55 -27.69 3.42
N SER A 472 23.23 -28.06 4.51
CA SER A 472 23.06 -27.46 5.83
C SER A 472 23.41 -25.96 5.91
N CYS A 473 24.15 -25.42 4.93
CA CYS A 473 24.47 -23.99 4.86
C CYS A 473 23.23 -23.09 4.69
N TRP A 474 22.07 -23.62 4.29
CA TRP A 474 20.81 -22.86 4.32
C TRP A 474 20.32 -22.51 5.73
N PHE A 475 20.91 -23.10 6.78
CA PHE A 475 20.55 -22.90 8.18
C PHE A 475 21.73 -22.40 9.05
N ASP A 476 22.76 -21.84 8.41
CA ASP A 476 23.87 -21.14 9.07
C ASP A 476 23.88 -19.66 8.64
N PRO A 477 23.59 -18.71 9.54
CA PRO A 477 23.51 -17.29 9.19
C PRO A 477 24.85 -16.68 8.74
N ASN A 478 25.97 -17.38 8.91
CA ASN A 478 27.30 -16.91 8.52
C ASN A 478 27.78 -17.49 7.17
N MET A 479 27.03 -18.40 6.53
CA MET A 479 27.49 -19.15 5.36
C MET A 479 26.58 -19.01 4.15
N LEU A 480 27.06 -18.30 3.12
CA LEU A 480 26.34 -18.18 1.83
C LEU A 480 26.29 -19.53 1.11
N CYS A 481 25.11 -20.15 1.09
CA CYS A 481 24.91 -21.50 0.56
C CYS A 481 24.87 -21.51 -0.98
N MET A 482 25.66 -22.39 -1.60
CA MET A 482 25.77 -22.56 -3.05
C MET A 482 25.28 -23.96 -3.46
N ARG A 483 24.60 -24.05 -4.61
CA ARG A 483 23.80 -25.23 -5.02
C ARG A 483 24.60 -26.54 -5.07
N ASP A 484 23.90 -27.62 -4.73
CA ASP A 484 24.41 -28.81 -4.03
C ASP A 484 25.41 -29.70 -4.81
N ALA A 485 26.29 -30.37 -4.05
CA ALA A 485 26.98 -31.59 -4.46
C ALA A 485 27.16 -32.51 -3.24
N GLN A 486 26.37 -33.58 -3.13
CA GLN A 486 26.44 -34.58 -2.06
C GLN A 486 26.94 -35.94 -2.58
N LEU A 487 27.69 -36.67 -1.76
CA LEU A 487 28.13 -38.05 -2.02
C LEU A 487 28.52 -38.76 -0.69
N PRO A 488 27.70 -39.68 -0.16
CA PRO A 488 28.06 -40.49 1.01
C PRO A 488 28.84 -41.75 0.60
N GLY A 489 29.93 -42.09 1.30
CA GLY A 489 30.74 -43.27 0.93
C GLY A 489 32.08 -43.50 1.64
N SER A 490 32.32 -42.92 2.82
CA SER A 490 33.47 -43.32 3.67
C SER A 490 33.23 -44.75 4.21
N PHE A 491 34.19 -45.68 4.31
CA PHE A 491 35.59 -45.48 4.71
C PHE A 491 36.65 -46.23 3.89
N LEU A 492 36.28 -47.14 2.98
CA LEU A 492 37.26 -48.08 2.38
C LEU A 492 38.25 -47.42 1.39
N ALA A 493 37.89 -46.29 0.79
CA ALA A 493 38.67 -45.63 -0.26
C ALA A 493 39.93 -44.89 0.25
N PHE A 494 40.00 -44.55 1.54
CA PHE A 494 41.03 -43.66 2.08
C PHE A 494 42.45 -44.24 1.94
N ALA A 495 42.61 -45.56 2.08
CA ALA A 495 43.89 -46.24 1.90
C ALA A 495 44.41 -46.22 0.45
N LEU A 496 43.50 -46.30 -0.54
CA LEU A 496 43.84 -46.28 -1.97
C LEU A 496 44.17 -44.87 -2.46
N ALA A 497 43.52 -43.85 -1.88
CA ALA A 497 43.72 -42.45 -2.22
C ALA A 497 45.17 -41.99 -2.00
N CYS A 498 45.85 -42.42 -0.93
CA CYS A 498 47.23 -42.00 -0.62
C CYS A 498 48.24 -42.35 -1.72
N VAL A 499 48.07 -43.49 -2.40
CA VAL A 499 48.93 -43.91 -3.53
C VAL A 499 48.61 -43.07 -4.78
N LEU A 500 47.33 -42.84 -5.03
CA LEU A 500 46.86 -42.02 -6.17
C LEU A 500 47.19 -40.53 -6.03
N VAL A 501 47.36 -39.99 -4.82
CA VAL A 501 47.79 -38.60 -4.59
C VAL A 501 49.21 -38.34 -5.11
N LEU A 502 50.14 -39.29 -4.96
CA LEU A 502 51.52 -39.14 -5.44
C LEU A 502 51.61 -39.17 -6.98
N ALA A 503 50.91 -40.12 -7.62
CA ALA A 503 50.78 -40.14 -9.08
C ALA A 503 49.94 -38.96 -9.62
N GLY A 504 48.94 -38.53 -8.85
CA GLY A 504 48.07 -37.40 -9.18
C GLY A 504 48.75 -36.04 -9.09
N GLY A 505 49.81 -35.88 -8.27
CA GLY A 505 50.54 -34.62 -8.11
C GLY A 505 51.14 -34.09 -9.41
N THR A 506 51.74 -34.97 -10.22
CA THR A 506 52.34 -34.60 -11.53
C THR A 506 51.25 -34.28 -12.55
N LEU A 507 50.20 -35.08 -12.63
CA LEU A 507 49.06 -34.85 -13.54
C LEU A 507 48.27 -33.58 -13.16
N THR A 508 48.17 -33.26 -11.88
CA THR A 508 47.50 -32.04 -11.36
C THR A 508 48.28 -30.79 -11.72
N CYS A 509 49.60 -30.85 -11.90
CA CYS A 509 50.38 -29.72 -12.42
C CYS A 509 49.94 -29.35 -13.84
N LEU A 510 49.82 -30.34 -14.72
CA LEU A 510 49.33 -30.17 -16.10
C LEU A 510 47.84 -29.76 -16.13
N ILE A 511 47.00 -30.38 -15.30
CA ILE A 511 45.57 -30.06 -15.24
C ILE A 511 45.31 -28.67 -14.63
N ARG A 512 46.14 -28.17 -13.69
CA ARG A 512 46.01 -26.79 -13.16
C ARG A 512 46.17 -25.72 -14.23
N LEU A 513 47.05 -25.92 -15.20
CA LEU A 513 47.20 -25.02 -16.36
C LEU A 513 45.93 -25.00 -17.24
N GLY A 514 45.18 -26.11 -17.31
CA GLY A 514 43.87 -26.17 -17.97
C GLY A 514 42.72 -25.59 -17.14
N ILE A 515 42.62 -25.93 -15.85
CA ILE A 515 41.54 -25.45 -14.97
C ILE A 515 41.60 -23.92 -14.77
N GLN A 516 42.79 -23.32 -14.78
CA GLN A 516 42.93 -21.86 -14.76
C GLN A 516 42.32 -21.16 -15.98
N GLN A 517 42.15 -21.83 -17.13
CA GLN A 517 41.37 -21.31 -18.27
C GLN A 517 39.86 -21.48 -18.02
N LEU A 518 39.45 -22.63 -17.47
CA LEU A 518 38.03 -23.00 -17.32
C LEU A 518 37.28 -22.18 -16.25
N GLN A 519 37.94 -21.79 -15.16
CA GLN A 519 37.36 -21.00 -14.05
C GLN A 519 36.85 -19.60 -14.44
N LEU A 520 37.11 -19.15 -15.68
CA LEU A 520 36.65 -17.85 -16.18
C LEU A 520 35.27 -17.90 -16.85
N VAL A 521 34.74 -19.10 -17.13
CA VAL A 521 33.50 -19.30 -17.90
C VAL A 521 32.28 -19.64 -17.03
N ARG A 522 32.46 -20.26 -15.84
CA ARG A 522 31.38 -20.58 -14.87
C ARG A 522 31.87 -20.51 -13.41
N GLY A 523 30.98 -20.11 -12.50
CA GLY A 523 31.21 -19.99 -11.04
C GLY A 523 30.94 -18.57 -10.51
N ALA A 524 30.88 -18.38 -9.19
CA ALA A 524 30.57 -17.07 -8.57
C ALA A 524 31.57 -15.94 -8.87
N HIS A 525 32.74 -16.28 -9.44
CA HIS A 525 33.72 -15.32 -9.94
C HIS A 525 33.66 -15.09 -11.46
N ARG A 526 32.58 -15.49 -12.15
CA ARG A 526 32.35 -15.28 -13.60
C ARG A 526 32.69 -13.85 -14.02
N ILE A 527 33.59 -13.68 -14.99
CA ILE A 527 33.93 -12.36 -15.56
C ILE A 527 33.21 -12.17 -16.90
N LEU A 528 32.96 -13.26 -17.62
CA LEU A 528 32.25 -13.27 -18.89
C LEU A 528 30.72 -13.31 -18.66
N LEU A 529 30.02 -12.29 -19.14
CA LEU A 529 28.56 -12.15 -19.08
C LEU A 529 27.94 -12.47 -20.45
N THR A 530 26.77 -13.10 -20.44
CA THR A 530 26.11 -13.67 -21.63
C THR A 530 24.73 -13.06 -21.89
N ALA A 531 24.22 -13.21 -23.11
CA ALA A 531 22.98 -12.55 -23.57
C ALA A 531 21.68 -12.97 -22.85
N GLN A 532 21.74 -13.99 -21.97
CA GLN A 532 20.62 -14.39 -21.11
C GLN A 532 20.64 -13.68 -19.74
N GLU A 533 21.75 -13.03 -19.37
CA GLU A 533 21.95 -12.38 -18.06
C GLU A 533 21.74 -10.85 -18.11
N LEU A 534 21.58 -10.29 -19.31
CA LEU A 534 21.43 -8.85 -19.57
C LEU A 534 20.17 -8.59 -20.40
N THR A 535 19.15 -7.94 -19.81
CA THR A 535 17.93 -7.59 -20.56
C THR A 535 18.08 -6.20 -21.19
N PHE A 536 18.04 -6.16 -22.53
CA PHE A 536 18.11 -4.93 -23.31
C PHE A 536 16.71 -4.34 -23.45
N ILE A 537 16.51 -3.11 -22.96
CA ILE A 537 15.21 -2.44 -23.05
C ILE A 537 15.05 -1.81 -24.43
N HIS A 538 14.37 -2.54 -25.32
CA HIS A 538 13.87 -2.00 -26.58
C HIS A 538 12.83 -0.89 -26.30
N ARG A 539 13.27 0.37 -26.27
CA ARG A 539 12.35 1.51 -26.34
C ARG A 539 11.69 1.50 -27.72
N PRO A 540 10.36 1.37 -27.85
CA PRO A 540 9.70 1.63 -29.12
C PRO A 540 9.96 3.09 -29.52
N PRO A 541 10.08 3.40 -30.83
CA PRO A 541 10.39 4.75 -31.28
C PRO A 541 9.28 5.70 -30.85
N SER A 542 9.58 6.60 -29.91
CA SER A 542 8.61 7.57 -29.43
C SER A 542 8.27 8.54 -30.57
N ARG A 543 7.02 8.49 -31.05
CA ARG A 543 6.44 9.57 -31.84
C ARG A 543 6.44 10.83 -30.97
N ARG A 544 7.49 11.65 -31.10
CA ARG A 544 7.50 13.04 -30.64
C ARG A 544 6.38 13.78 -31.37
N ARG A 545 5.19 13.81 -30.78
CA ARG A 545 4.27 14.94 -30.97
C ARG A 545 4.98 16.13 -30.34
N LEU A 546 5.56 16.97 -31.19
CA LEU A 546 5.99 18.30 -30.80
C LEU A 546 4.72 19.09 -30.41
N PRO A 547 4.66 19.72 -29.23
CA PRO A 547 3.85 20.91 -29.05
C PRO A 547 4.36 21.96 -30.03
N VAL A 548 3.45 22.57 -30.79
CA VAL A 548 3.75 23.80 -31.53
C VAL A 548 3.61 24.94 -30.53
N ASP A 549 4.69 25.69 -30.29
CA ASP A 549 4.67 27.16 -30.19
C ASP A 549 6.03 27.73 -29.78
N SER A 550 6.67 28.44 -30.71
CA SER A 550 7.46 29.66 -30.47
C SER A 550 8.00 30.19 -31.80
N VAL A 551 7.62 31.42 -32.16
CA VAL A 551 8.12 32.11 -33.36
C VAL A 551 9.35 32.94 -32.99
N SER A 552 10.48 32.72 -33.68
CA SER A 552 11.36 33.81 -34.10
C SER A 552 12.32 33.40 -35.22
N GLU A 553 12.80 34.38 -35.98
CA GLU A 553 13.68 34.24 -37.15
C GLU A 553 15.17 34.12 -36.72
N SER A 554 16.14 33.62 -37.51
CA SER A 554 16.50 34.21 -38.82
C SER A 554 17.61 33.49 -39.62
N ARG A 555 17.31 33.31 -40.92
CA ARG A 555 18.15 33.46 -42.15
C ARG A 555 19.61 32.92 -42.25
N SER A 556 19.78 31.86 -43.05
CA SER A 556 20.72 31.72 -44.20
C SER A 556 20.32 30.45 -44.97
N ALA A 557 20.16 30.34 -46.31
CA ALA A 557 20.95 30.77 -47.48
C ALA A 557 22.25 29.93 -47.65
N ALA A 558 22.49 29.16 -48.73
CA ALA A 558 21.73 28.93 -49.99
C ALA A 558 22.06 27.56 -50.65
N ASP A 559 21.56 27.32 -51.89
CA ASP A 559 21.73 26.16 -52.81
C ASP A 559 21.19 24.76 -52.40
N GLY A 560 20.72 23.88 -53.32
CA GLY A 560 20.44 24.11 -54.75
C GLY A 560 20.07 22.83 -55.57
N GLY A 561 18.79 22.64 -55.93
CA GLY A 561 18.29 21.59 -56.87
C GLY A 561 18.12 20.16 -56.30
N SER A 562 17.37 19.22 -56.92
CA SER A 562 16.45 19.31 -58.07
C SER A 562 15.40 18.15 -58.12
N LEU A 563 14.14 18.50 -58.41
CA LEU A 563 13.01 17.77 -59.06
C LEU A 563 12.82 16.22 -59.03
N ARG A 564 11.58 15.82 -58.65
CA ARG A 564 10.75 14.65 -59.12
C ARG A 564 11.25 13.24 -58.73
N SER A 565 10.41 12.23 -58.44
CA SER A 565 9.01 11.94 -58.85
C SER A 565 8.26 11.02 -57.86
N VAL A 566 6.97 10.75 -58.10
CA VAL A 566 6.14 9.79 -57.33
C VAL A 566 5.98 8.47 -58.10
N ALA A 567 6.16 7.34 -57.42
CA ALA A 567 5.68 6.02 -57.85
C ALA A 567 5.47 5.09 -56.63
N GLN A 568 4.46 4.22 -56.68
CA GLN A 568 4.18 3.21 -55.65
C GLN A 568 4.98 1.93 -55.94
N GLY A 569 5.44 1.23 -54.89
CA GLY A 569 6.09 -0.08 -55.03
C GLY A 569 6.16 -0.81 -53.69
N SER A 570 5.32 -1.83 -53.50
CA SER A 570 5.35 -2.66 -52.29
C SER A 570 6.51 -3.66 -52.37
N ALA A 571 7.55 -3.43 -51.57
CA ALA A 571 8.63 -4.39 -51.34
C ALA A 571 8.92 -4.45 -49.84
N ARG A 572 9.07 -5.65 -49.29
CA ARG A 572 9.41 -5.87 -47.87
C ARG A 572 10.86 -5.46 -47.62
N SER A 573 11.11 -4.22 -47.22
CA SER A 573 12.33 -3.89 -46.51
C SER A 573 12.29 -4.56 -45.13
N LEU A 574 13.26 -5.43 -44.88
CA LEU A 574 13.56 -5.90 -43.53
C LEU A 574 13.91 -4.67 -42.66
N PRO A 575 13.50 -4.63 -41.38
CA PRO A 575 14.01 -3.61 -40.46
C PRO A 575 15.53 -3.66 -40.45
N ALA A 576 16.20 -2.53 -40.69
CA ALA A 576 17.63 -2.42 -40.45
C ALA A 576 17.91 -2.77 -38.97
N PRO A 577 19.03 -3.46 -38.65
CA PRO A 577 19.32 -3.85 -37.28
C PRO A 577 19.30 -2.63 -36.35
N GLN A 578 18.33 -2.60 -35.43
CA GLN A 578 18.24 -1.53 -34.44
C GLN A 578 19.45 -1.64 -33.52
N GLU A 579 20.24 -0.57 -33.39
CA GLU A 579 21.37 -0.57 -32.48
C GLU A 579 20.88 -0.76 -31.04
N PRO A 580 21.44 -1.71 -30.27
CA PRO A 580 21.07 -1.87 -28.87
C PRO A 580 21.47 -0.61 -28.08
N THR A 581 20.73 -0.31 -27.01
CA THR A 581 21.04 0.81 -26.10
C THR A 581 22.33 0.55 -25.31
N ASN A 582 23.07 1.60 -24.96
CA ASN A 582 24.21 1.53 -24.03
C ASN A 582 23.80 1.21 -22.56
N VAL A 583 22.54 0.83 -22.35
CA VAL A 583 21.94 0.57 -21.03
C VAL A 583 21.16 -0.73 -21.11
N ALA A 584 21.33 -1.58 -20.11
CA ALA A 584 20.60 -2.83 -19.91
C ALA A 584 20.32 -3.04 -18.41
N LEU A 585 19.52 -4.07 -18.09
CA LEU A 585 19.32 -4.54 -16.72
C LEU A 585 20.19 -5.79 -16.47
N TYR A 586 20.85 -5.86 -15.32
CA TYR A 586 21.60 -7.02 -14.84
C TYR A 586 21.18 -7.33 -13.40
N GLN A 587 20.66 -8.54 -13.16
CA GLN A 587 20.16 -8.98 -11.84
C GLN A 587 19.08 -8.07 -11.20
N GLY A 588 18.37 -7.28 -12.01
CA GLY A 588 17.37 -6.29 -11.56
C GLY A 588 17.89 -4.85 -11.50
N GLU A 589 19.22 -4.65 -11.51
CA GLU A 589 19.85 -3.33 -11.45
C GLU A 589 20.23 -2.79 -12.82
N TRP A 590 20.31 -1.46 -12.94
CA TRP A 590 20.70 -0.77 -14.16
C TRP A 590 22.22 -0.83 -14.37
N VAL A 591 22.65 -1.16 -15.59
CA VAL A 591 24.08 -1.21 -15.96
C VAL A 591 24.38 -0.49 -17.26
N TRP A 592 25.56 0.13 -17.33
CA TRP A 592 26.09 0.79 -18.52
C TRP A 592 26.95 -0.17 -19.34
N LEU A 593 26.70 -0.24 -20.63
CA LEU A 593 27.35 -1.14 -21.59
C LEU A 593 28.26 -0.34 -22.52
N LYS A 594 29.56 -0.32 -22.21
CA LYS A 594 30.55 0.33 -23.06
C LYS A 594 31.06 -0.64 -24.13
N ARG A 595 30.50 -0.51 -25.34
CA ARG A 595 30.85 -1.29 -26.53
C ARG A 595 32.31 -1.05 -26.98
N LEU A 596 32.95 -2.12 -27.48
CA LEU A 596 34.21 -2.07 -28.21
C LEU A 596 33.92 -2.17 -29.72
N GLU A 597 34.70 -1.46 -30.54
CA GLU A 597 34.51 -1.44 -32.01
C GLU A 597 34.85 -2.82 -32.64
N ALA A 598 33.97 -3.28 -33.54
CA ALA A 598 34.02 -4.63 -34.08
C ALA A 598 35.08 -4.78 -35.18
N GLY A 599 36.26 -5.29 -34.83
CA GLY A 599 37.35 -5.56 -35.78
C GLY A 599 38.06 -6.92 -35.67
N THR A 600 38.02 -7.59 -34.52
CA THR A 600 38.73 -8.86 -34.29
C THR A 600 38.01 -9.74 -33.27
N THR A 601 37.75 -11.01 -33.67
CA THR A 601 37.44 -12.20 -32.84
C THR A 601 36.44 -12.04 -31.67
N PRO A 602 35.31 -12.79 -31.64
CA PRO A 602 34.35 -12.76 -30.53
C PRO A 602 34.85 -13.48 -29.25
N GLU A 603 36.16 -13.58 -29.07
CA GLU A 603 36.81 -14.32 -27.99
C GLU A 603 37.64 -13.38 -27.11
N LEU A 604 37.38 -13.40 -25.81
CA LEU A 604 38.09 -12.63 -24.81
C LEU A 604 39.47 -13.25 -24.55
N ARG A 605 40.55 -12.55 -24.91
CA ARG A 605 41.90 -13.15 -24.82
C ARG A 605 42.36 -13.38 -23.38
N PRO A 606 43.13 -14.46 -23.11
CA PRO A 606 43.68 -14.76 -21.78
C PRO A 606 44.47 -13.60 -21.14
N SER A 607 45.13 -12.76 -21.95
CA SER A 607 45.84 -11.55 -21.51
C SER A 607 44.95 -10.55 -20.78
N CYS A 608 43.68 -10.42 -21.16
CA CYS A 608 42.73 -9.47 -20.58
C CYS A 608 42.23 -9.89 -19.20
N LEU A 609 42.31 -11.19 -18.87
CA LEU A 609 41.60 -11.77 -17.74
C LEU A 609 42.19 -11.36 -16.39
N ASN A 610 43.51 -11.14 -16.33
CA ASN A 610 44.17 -10.60 -15.14
C ASN A 610 43.94 -9.09 -14.95
N LEU A 611 43.64 -8.34 -16.02
CA LEU A 611 43.24 -6.94 -15.94
C LEU A 611 41.79 -6.82 -15.47
N LEU A 612 40.87 -7.58 -16.05
CA LEU A 612 39.45 -7.59 -15.66
C LEU A 612 39.23 -8.07 -14.21
N ARG A 613 40.06 -8.99 -13.71
CA ARG A 613 40.12 -9.34 -12.27
C ARG A 613 40.42 -8.11 -11.41
N LYS A 614 41.53 -7.41 -11.66
CA LYS A 614 41.91 -6.17 -10.97
C LYS A 614 40.82 -5.11 -11.04
N MET A 615 40.18 -4.93 -12.20
CA MET A 615 39.11 -3.94 -12.38
C MET A 615 37.86 -4.26 -11.54
N ARG A 616 37.46 -5.53 -11.40
CA ARG A 616 36.34 -5.92 -10.52
C ARG A 616 36.70 -5.93 -9.02
N GLU A 617 37.98 -6.12 -8.70
CA GLU A 617 38.51 -6.06 -7.33
C GLU A 617 38.65 -4.61 -6.81
N MET A 618 38.67 -3.61 -7.70
CA MET A 618 38.59 -2.21 -7.31
C MET A 618 37.17 -1.84 -6.88
N ARG A 619 37.03 -1.53 -5.59
CA ARG A 619 35.79 -1.10 -4.94
C ARG A 619 36.09 0.08 -4.03
N HIS A 620 35.49 1.22 -4.34
CA HIS A 620 35.59 2.48 -3.61
C HIS A 620 34.35 3.32 -3.93
N GLU A 621 33.86 4.14 -3.00
CA GLU A 621 32.63 4.91 -3.21
C GLU A 621 32.72 5.83 -4.44
N ASN A 622 33.86 6.49 -4.64
CA ASN A 622 34.12 7.37 -5.79
C ASN A 622 34.74 6.68 -7.02
N VAL A 623 34.56 5.37 -7.20
CA VAL A 623 35.00 4.63 -8.41
C VAL A 623 33.86 3.73 -8.88
N ALA A 624 33.48 3.86 -10.16
CA ALA A 624 32.37 3.09 -10.73
C ALA A 624 32.72 1.61 -10.83
N ALA A 625 31.85 0.72 -10.33
CA ALA A 625 32.17 -0.70 -10.25
C ALA A 625 32.19 -1.38 -11.65
N CYS A 626 33.28 -2.10 -11.94
CA CYS A 626 33.38 -2.98 -13.11
C CYS A 626 32.73 -4.34 -12.78
N LEU A 627 31.55 -4.60 -13.31
CA LEU A 627 30.76 -5.80 -13.01
C LEU A 627 31.23 -7.02 -13.81
N GLY A 628 31.57 -6.84 -15.09
CA GLY A 628 32.04 -7.90 -15.96
C GLY A 628 32.31 -7.45 -17.40
N PHE A 629 32.55 -8.42 -18.29
CA PHE A 629 32.75 -8.22 -19.71
C PHE A 629 31.71 -9.04 -20.49
N PHE A 630 30.85 -8.37 -21.24
CA PHE A 630 29.79 -8.95 -22.04
C PHE A 630 30.29 -9.36 -23.43
N VAL A 631 29.92 -10.55 -23.87
CA VAL A 631 30.20 -11.06 -25.23
C VAL A 631 28.95 -11.70 -25.83
N ALA A 632 28.59 -11.24 -27.02
CA ALA A 632 27.56 -11.80 -27.87
C ALA A 632 28.01 -11.73 -29.36
N PRO A 633 27.35 -12.46 -30.28
CA PRO A 633 27.65 -12.36 -31.71
C PRO A 633 27.57 -10.91 -32.20
N GLY A 634 28.69 -10.37 -32.70
CA GLY A 634 28.80 -9.00 -33.19
C GLY A 634 28.93 -7.89 -32.13
N VAL A 635 28.82 -8.19 -30.82
CA VAL A 635 28.89 -7.19 -29.74
C VAL A 635 29.78 -7.67 -28.59
N SER A 636 30.83 -6.91 -28.28
CA SER A 636 31.60 -7.04 -27.04
C SER A 636 31.55 -5.73 -26.27
N ALA A 637 31.32 -5.77 -24.95
CA ALA A 637 31.18 -4.57 -24.14
C ALA A 637 31.71 -4.76 -22.70
N LEU A 638 32.27 -3.71 -22.12
CA LEU A 638 32.53 -3.64 -20.68
C LEU A 638 31.24 -3.28 -19.94
N VAL A 639 30.92 -4.01 -18.87
CA VAL A 639 29.71 -3.82 -18.06
C VAL A 639 30.06 -3.08 -16.77
N LEU A 640 29.51 -1.88 -16.63
CA LEU A 640 29.81 -0.92 -15.59
C LEU A 640 28.54 -0.56 -14.80
N GLU A 641 28.71 -0.10 -13.57
CA GLU A 641 27.65 0.53 -12.77
C GLU A 641 26.98 1.70 -13.54
N HIS A 642 25.64 1.82 -13.49
CA HIS A 642 24.91 2.90 -14.15
C HIS A 642 24.68 4.11 -13.21
N CYS A 643 25.31 5.23 -13.53
CA CYS A 643 25.16 6.49 -12.82
C CYS A 643 24.06 7.37 -13.45
N SER A 644 22.93 7.51 -12.76
CA SER A 644 21.67 8.05 -13.31
C SER A 644 21.65 9.57 -13.58
N ARG A 645 22.66 10.34 -13.13
CA ARG A 645 22.77 11.79 -13.43
C ARG A 645 23.66 12.09 -14.65
N GLY A 646 24.24 11.07 -15.30
CA GLY A 646 25.14 11.23 -16.45
C GLY A 646 26.57 11.56 -16.04
N SER A 647 27.30 12.25 -16.92
CA SER A 647 28.67 12.68 -16.66
C SER A 647 28.76 14.07 -16.02
N LEU A 648 29.94 14.41 -15.49
CA LEU A 648 30.23 15.75 -14.97
C LEU A 648 30.09 16.82 -16.06
N GLU A 649 30.40 16.51 -17.33
CA GLU A 649 30.19 17.44 -18.44
C GLU A 649 28.70 17.73 -18.67
N ASP A 650 27.83 16.72 -18.58
CA ASP A 650 26.38 16.88 -18.71
C ASP A 650 25.80 17.71 -17.55
N LEU A 651 26.30 17.48 -16.33
CA LEU A 651 25.90 18.21 -15.13
C LEU A 651 26.36 19.67 -15.15
N LEU A 652 27.57 19.95 -15.66
CA LEU A 652 28.06 21.32 -15.87
C LEU A 652 27.25 22.05 -16.94
N ARG A 653 26.94 21.39 -18.08
CA ARG A 653 26.11 21.95 -19.17
C ARG A 653 24.67 22.27 -18.76
N ASN A 654 24.12 21.63 -17.72
CA ASN A 654 22.72 21.79 -17.33
C ASN A 654 22.49 23.08 -16.50
N GLU A 655 22.26 24.22 -17.19
CA GLU A 655 22.07 25.55 -16.57
C GLU A 655 21.00 25.61 -15.47
N ALA A 656 19.96 24.76 -15.53
CA ALA A 656 18.90 24.71 -14.51
C ALA A 656 19.42 24.27 -13.13
N LEU A 657 20.54 23.54 -13.06
CA LEU A 657 21.23 23.25 -11.80
C LEU A 657 22.10 24.45 -11.40
N ARG A 658 21.85 25.03 -10.22
CA ARG A 658 22.69 26.09 -9.64
C ARG A 658 23.83 25.47 -8.85
N LEU A 659 25.03 25.46 -9.43
CA LEU A 659 26.23 24.84 -8.85
C LEU A 659 27.01 25.88 -8.04
N ASP A 660 26.71 25.98 -6.75
CA ASP A 660 27.46 26.83 -5.81
C ASP A 660 28.87 26.29 -5.49
N TRP A 661 29.70 27.07 -4.80
CA TRP A 661 31.07 26.63 -4.45
C TRP A 661 31.08 25.34 -3.61
N THR A 662 30.17 25.22 -2.64
CA THR A 662 30.05 24.04 -1.77
C THR A 662 29.78 22.76 -2.55
N PHE A 663 28.89 22.82 -3.55
CA PHE A 663 28.54 21.71 -4.43
C PHE A 663 29.61 21.44 -5.50
N LYS A 664 30.27 22.47 -6.03
CA LYS A 664 31.48 22.30 -6.86
C LYS A 664 32.59 21.59 -6.07
N ALA A 665 32.80 21.99 -4.81
CA ALA A 665 33.84 21.44 -3.95
C ALA A 665 33.58 19.99 -3.52
N SER A 666 32.33 19.57 -3.32
CA SER A 666 32.01 18.16 -3.02
C SER A 666 32.35 17.24 -4.21
N LEU A 667 31.90 17.60 -5.43
CA LEU A 667 32.22 16.85 -6.65
C LEU A 667 33.74 16.74 -6.90
N LEU A 668 34.47 17.84 -6.69
CA LEU A 668 35.94 17.86 -6.83
C LEU A 668 36.64 17.04 -5.74
N LEU A 669 36.17 17.08 -4.49
CA LEU A 669 36.71 16.25 -3.41
C LEU A 669 36.50 14.75 -3.67
N ASP A 670 35.34 14.38 -4.20
CA ASP A 670 35.02 13.02 -4.63
C ASP A 670 35.91 12.54 -5.79
N LEU A 671 36.13 13.39 -6.80
CA LEU A 671 37.09 13.11 -7.88
C LEU A 671 38.50 12.84 -7.34
N ILE A 672 38.99 13.70 -6.44
CA ILE A 672 40.31 13.56 -5.83
C ILE A 672 40.38 12.28 -4.98
N ARG A 673 39.34 11.94 -4.21
CA ARG A 673 39.26 10.67 -3.45
C ARG A 673 39.33 9.44 -4.36
N GLY A 674 38.53 9.41 -5.44
CA GLY A 674 38.50 8.30 -6.40
C GLY A 674 39.83 8.10 -7.11
N MET A 675 40.43 9.19 -7.60
CA MET A 675 41.75 9.15 -8.23
C MET A 675 42.87 8.74 -7.25
N ARG A 676 42.83 9.23 -6.00
CA ARG A 676 43.79 8.84 -4.97
C ARG A 676 43.74 7.34 -4.66
N TYR A 677 42.55 6.75 -4.59
CA TYR A 677 42.39 5.29 -4.43
C TYR A 677 43.05 4.51 -5.58
N LEU A 678 42.85 4.94 -6.83
CA LEU A 678 43.47 4.32 -8.00
C LEU A 678 45.01 4.42 -7.96
N HIS A 679 45.55 5.59 -7.58
CA HIS A 679 47.00 5.81 -7.46
C HIS A 679 47.64 5.02 -6.30
N HIS A 680 46.94 4.88 -5.16
CA HIS A 680 47.35 4.00 -4.05
C HIS A 680 47.36 2.51 -4.42
N ARG A 681 46.62 2.11 -5.46
CA ARG A 681 46.70 0.77 -6.08
C ARG A 681 47.68 0.70 -7.25
N HIS A 682 48.49 1.74 -7.47
CA HIS A 682 49.42 1.91 -8.60
C HIS A 682 48.75 1.73 -9.98
N PHE A 683 47.50 2.14 -10.10
CA PHE A 683 46.68 1.96 -11.30
C PHE A 683 46.41 3.33 -11.98
N PRO A 684 47.20 3.73 -12.99
CA PRO A 684 46.99 4.99 -13.69
C PRO A 684 45.70 4.96 -14.51
N HIS A 685 45.01 6.09 -14.57
CA HIS A 685 43.75 6.21 -15.30
C HIS A 685 43.98 6.37 -16.82
N GLY A 686 44.94 7.21 -17.21
CA GLY A 686 45.44 7.37 -18.58
C GLY A 686 44.50 8.03 -19.60
N ARG A 687 43.19 8.10 -19.32
CA ARG A 687 42.18 8.85 -20.09
C ARG A 687 41.19 9.58 -19.17
N LEU A 688 41.69 10.33 -18.19
CA LEU A 688 40.81 11.07 -17.28
C LEU A 688 40.27 12.34 -17.98
N LYS A 689 38.97 12.59 -17.82
CA LYS A 689 38.24 13.76 -18.36
C LYS A 689 36.87 13.86 -17.69
N SER A 690 36.20 15.01 -17.82
CA SER A 690 34.85 15.24 -17.26
C SER A 690 33.81 14.19 -17.71
N ARG A 691 33.84 13.75 -18.98
CA ARG A 691 32.99 12.64 -19.48
C ARG A 691 33.17 11.31 -18.75
N ASN A 692 34.37 11.07 -18.20
CA ASN A 692 34.75 9.84 -17.51
C ASN A 692 34.59 9.97 -15.98
N CYS A 693 34.02 11.09 -15.52
CA CYS A 693 33.55 11.32 -14.17
C CYS A 693 32.01 11.27 -14.23
N VAL A 694 31.38 10.30 -13.59
CA VAL A 694 29.93 10.07 -13.65
C VAL A 694 29.29 10.22 -12.28
N VAL A 695 28.01 10.61 -12.22
CA VAL A 695 27.37 11.05 -10.97
C VAL A 695 26.15 10.18 -10.62
N ASP A 696 26.14 9.62 -9.41
CA ASP A 696 25.07 8.72 -8.94
C ASP A 696 23.78 9.49 -8.58
N GLY A 697 22.71 8.75 -8.25
CA GLY A 697 21.41 9.35 -7.92
C GLY A 697 21.44 10.28 -6.69
N ARG A 698 22.45 10.14 -5.82
CA ARG A 698 22.71 10.88 -4.57
C ARG A 698 23.72 12.03 -4.76
N PHE A 699 24.10 12.32 -6.01
CA PHE A 699 25.13 13.29 -6.40
C PHE A 699 26.57 12.96 -5.94
N VAL A 700 26.87 11.70 -5.63
CA VAL A 700 28.25 11.23 -5.42
C VAL A 700 28.95 11.06 -6.77
N LEU A 701 30.14 11.65 -6.92
CA LEU A 701 30.93 11.51 -8.15
C LEU A 701 31.79 10.24 -8.10
N LYS A 702 31.77 9.50 -9.22
CA LYS A 702 32.50 8.25 -9.44
C LYS A 702 33.37 8.31 -10.70
N VAL A 703 34.62 7.89 -10.59
CA VAL A 703 35.54 7.76 -11.74
C VAL A 703 35.27 6.44 -12.48
N THR A 704 35.00 6.53 -13.78
CA THR A 704 34.77 5.38 -14.68
C THR A 704 35.80 5.34 -15.81
N ASP A 705 35.81 4.29 -16.63
CA ASP A 705 36.76 4.07 -17.73
C ASP A 705 38.24 3.83 -17.36
N HIS A 706 38.56 3.73 -16.07
CA HIS A 706 39.87 3.32 -15.59
C HIS A 706 40.31 1.99 -16.25
N GLY A 707 41.55 1.92 -16.75
CA GLY A 707 42.08 0.69 -17.37
C GLY A 707 41.54 0.35 -18.77
N TYR A 708 40.55 1.09 -19.31
CA TYR A 708 39.96 0.81 -20.62
C TYR A 708 41.00 0.80 -21.76
N ALA A 709 42.00 1.68 -21.70
CA ALA A 709 43.10 1.70 -22.68
C ALA A 709 43.96 0.43 -22.63
N GLU A 710 44.27 -0.08 -21.42
CA GLU A 710 45.02 -1.34 -21.27
C GLU A 710 44.21 -2.55 -21.71
N LEU A 711 42.88 -2.50 -21.60
CA LEU A 711 41.98 -3.56 -22.06
C LEU A 711 41.98 -3.67 -23.59
N LEU A 712 41.97 -2.53 -24.30
CA LEU A 712 42.13 -2.49 -25.76
C LEU A 712 43.49 -3.05 -26.19
N ASP A 713 44.58 -2.66 -25.50
CA ASP A 713 45.93 -3.18 -25.77
C ASP A 713 46.02 -4.70 -25.55
N ALA A 714 45.45 -5.20 -24.44
CA ALA A 714 45.43 -6.62 -24.12
C ALA A 714 44.59 -7.45 -25.12
N GLN A 715 43.52 -6.86 -25.67
CA GLN A 715 42.76 -7.42 -26.79
C GLN A 715 43.44 -7.21 -28.15
N ARG A 716 44.54 -6.45 -28.26
CA ARG A 716 45.05 -5.85 -29.52
C ARG A 716 43.92 -5.34 -30.42
N ALA A 717 42.88 -4.75 -29.81
CA ALA A 717 41.79 -4.14 -30.56
C ALA A 717 42.33 -2.89 -31.28
N PRO A 718 41.75 -2.48 -32.42
CA PRO A 718 42.03 -1.16 -32.97
C PRO A 718 41.76 -0.10 -31.89
N ARG A 719 42.75 0.73 -31.60
CA ARG A 719 42.52 1.95 -30.85
C ARG A 719 41.85 2.94 -31.81
N PRO A 720 40.58 3.34 -31.62
CA PRO A 720 40.01 4.42 -32.41
C PRO A 720 40.89 5.66 -32.25
N ARG A 721 41.15 6.38 -33.34
CA ARG A 721 41.88 7.65 -33.26
C ARG A 721 41.01 8.62 -32.45
N PRO A 722 41.46 9.10 -31.27
CA PRO A 722 40.67 10.05 -30.51
C PRO A 722 40.48 11.31 -31.34
N ALA A 723 39.26 11.85 -31.34
CA ALA A 723 39.00 13.16 -31.92
C ALA A 723 39.82 14.22 -31.16
N PRO A 724 40.24 15.33 -31.80
CA PRO A 724 41.07 16.36 -31.17
C PRO A 724 40.51 16.84 -29.82
N GLU A 725 39.20 17.00 -29.71
CA GLU A 725 38.51 17.41 -28.48
C GLU A 725 38.76 16.41 -27.34
N GLU A 726 38.84 15.10 -27.61
CA GLU A 726 39.17 14.09 -26.59
C GLU A 726 40.59 14.20 -26.04
N LEU A 727 41.50 14.89 -26.74
CA LEU A 727 42.90 15.03 -26.35
C LEU A 727 43.17 16.24 -25.44
N LEU A 728 42.21 17.16 -25.25
CA LEU A 728 42.40 18.40 -24.48
C LEU A 728 42.76 18.18 -22.99
N TRP A 729 42.43 17.00 -22.43
CA TRP A 729 42.84 16.59 -21.08
C TRP A 729 44.20 15.88 -21.01
N THR A 730 44.89 15.69 -22.16
CA THR A 730 46.09 14.86 -22.26
C THR A 730 47.35 15.65 -21.93
N ALA A 731 48.16 15.13 -21.00
CA ALA A 731 49.40 15.76 -20.57
C ALA A 731 50.43 15.91 -21.72
N PRO A 732 51.23 17.01 -21.74
CA PRO A 732 52.14 17.31 -22.84
C PRO A 732 53.18 16.21 -23.10
N GLU A 733 53.67 15.52 -22.07
CA GLU A 733 54.62 14.42 -22.20
C GLU A 733 54.04 13.14 -22.85
N LEU A 734 52.71 13.01 -22.89
CA LEU A 734 52.03 11.95 -23.64
C LEU A 734 51.76 12.35 -25.10
N LEU A 735 51.47 13.63 -25.35
CA LEU A 735 51.27 14.18 -26.70
C LEU A 735 52.56 14.21 -27.53
N ARG A 736 53.73 14.33 -26.89
CA ARG A 736 55.06 14.34 -27.53
C ARG A 736 55.57 12.97 -27.99
N ARG A 737 54.93 11.87 -27.59
CA ARG A 737 55.43 10.51 -27.89
C ARG A 737 55.05 10.08 -29.31
N PRO A 738 55.97 9.52 -30.12
CA PRO A 738 55.66 9.07 -31.46
C PRO A 738 54.74 7.83 -31.43
N GLY A 739 53.48 8.02 -31.84
CA GLY A 739 52.44 6.99 -31.88
C GLY A 739 51.10 7.51 -31.37
N ALA A 740 50.14 6.59 -31.14
CA ALA A 740 48.98 6.93 -30.31
C ALA A 740 49.44 7.09 -28.84
N PRO A 741 48.86 8.02 -28.05
CA PRO A 741 49.29 8.26 -26.67
C PRO A 741 49.30 6.95 -25.87
N GLY A 742 50.45 6.64 -25.27
CA GLY A 742 50.76 5.31 -24.74
C GLY A 742 49.99 4.93 -23.46
N ARG A 743 50.55 4.03 -22.66
CA ARG A 743 50.06 3.81 -21.28
C ARG A 743 50.13 5.13 -20.50
N GLY A 744 49.06 5.40 -19.74
CA GLY A 744 49.00 6.54 -18.84
C GLY A 744 50.04 6.46 -17.73
N THR A 745 50.40 7.61 -17.18
CA THR A 745 51.27 7.74 -16.00
C THR A 745 50.53 8.45 -14.89
N LEU A 746 50.90 8.18 -13.64
CA LEU A 746 50.26 8.82 -12.48
C LEU A 746 50.37 10.35 -12.56
N LYS A 747 51.53 10.89 -12.97
CA LYS A 747 51.74 12.33 -13.18
C LYS A 747 50.94 12.92 -14.37
N ALA A 748 50.55 12.12 -15.37
CA ALA A 748 49.68 12.59 -16.45
C ALA A 748 48.22 12.70 -16.00
N ASP A 749 47.75 11.79 -15.13
CA ASP A 749 46.41 11.90 -14.54
C ASP A 749 46.26 13.20 -13.72
N VAL A 750 47.33 13.65 -13.04
CA VAL A 750 47.34 14.93 -12.30
C VAL A 750 47.10 16.12 -13.22
N PHE A 751 47.72 16.15 -14.41
CA PHE A 751 47.46 17.17 -15.42
C PHE A 751 45.99 17.17 -15.86
N SER A 752 45.42 15.99 -16.09
CA SER A 752 43.98 15.85 -16.42
C SER A 752 43.06 16.35 -15.29
N ILE A 753 43.43 16.19 -14.01
CA ILE A 753 42.70 16.78 -12.87
C ILE A 753 42.75 18.31 -12.94
N GLY A 754 43.88 18.92 -13.31
CA GLY A 754 43.99 20.36 -13.53
C GLY A 754 43.00 20.88 -14.59
N ILE A 755 42.85 20.17 -15.71
CA ILE A 755 41.87 20.54 -16.74
C ILE A 755 40.42 20.38 -16.24
N VAL A 756 40.10 19.31 -15.50
CA VAL A 756 38.74 19.10 -14.93
C VAL A 756 38.44 20.13 -13.82
N LEU A 757 39.44 20.57 -13.05
CA LEU A 757 39.30 21.69 -12.11
C LEU A 757 38.87 22.97 -12.83
N GLN A 758 39.48 23.28 -13.99
CA GLN A 758 39.06 24.43 -14.81
C GLN A 758 37.62 24.29 -15.31
N GLU A 759 37.20 23.11 -15.80
CA GLU A 759 35.82 22.89 -16.26
C GLU A 759 34.79 23.15 -15.15
N VAL A 760 35.07 22.69 -13.92
CA VAL A 760 34.17 22.91 -12.78
C VAL A 760 34.20 24.36 -12.30
N LEU A 761 35.36 25.03 -12.32
CA LEU A 761 35.50 26.43 -11.96
C LEU A 761 34.75 27.34 -12.95
N THR A 762 35.09 27.31 -14.24
CA THR A 762 34.47 28.19 -15.26
C THR A 762 33.06 27.76 -15.65
N ARG A 763 32.66 26.52 -15.35
CA ARG A 763 31.43 25.87 -15.83
C ARG A 763 31.34 25.80 -17.37
N GLY A 764 32.51 25.72 -18.02
CA GLY A 764 32.64 25.68 -19.48
C GLY A 764 33.53 24.51 -19.94
N PRO A 765 33.66 24.31 -21.27
CA PRO A 765 34.54 23.29 -21.83
C PRO A 765 36.03 23.54 -21.49
N PRO A 766 36.90 22.53 -21.63
CA PRO A 766 38.35 22.72 -21.47
C PRO A 766 38.86 23.78 -22.46
N TYR A 767 39.74 24.67 -21.99
CA TYR A 767 40.29 25.80 -22.75
C TYR A 767 39.24 26.80 -23.31
N CYS A 768 38.04 26.89 -22.71
CA CYS A 768 36.94 27.76 -23.14
C CYS A 768 37.36 29.23 -23.45
N SER A 769 38.27 29.77 -22.67
CA SER A 769 38.74 31.17 -22.75
C SER A 769 39.72 31.45 -23.88
N SER A 770 40.11 30.45 -24.68
CA SER A 770 41.20 30.57 -25.66
C SER A 770 40.77 31.00 -27.07
N GLY A 771 39.54 30.68 -27.50
CA GLY A 771 39.04 30.95 -28.85
C GLY A 771 39.73 30.18 -29.99
N LEU A 772 40.59 29.20 -29.68
CA LEU A 772 41.35 28.40 -30.64
C LEU A 772 40.66 27.06 -30.97
N SER A 773 41.02 26.43 -32.10
CA SER A 773 40.58 25.06 -32.39
C SER A 773 41.31 24.04 -31.52
N ALA A 774 40.70 22.86 -31.31
CA ALA A 774 41.29 21.81 -30.49
C ALA A 774 42.66 21.35 -31.02
N GLU A 775 42.81 21.21 -32.34
CA GLU A 775 44.06 20.86 -33.01
C GLU A 775 45.17 21.90 -32.74
N GLU A 776 44.82 23.19 -32.76
CA GLU A 776 45.79 24.26 -32.53
C GLU A 776 46.20 24.33 -31.05
N ILE A 777 45.27 24.09 -30.12
CA ILE A 777 45.56 23.96 -28.68
C ILE A 777 46.50 22.78 -28.45
N ILE A 778 46.16 21.58 -28.95
CA ILE A 778 46.99 20.37 -28.81
C ILE A 778 48.40 20.62 -29.36
N ARG A 779 48.51 21.28 -30.52
CA ARG A 779 49.81 21.62 -31.12
C ARG A 779 50.63 22.55 -30.22
N LYS A 780 50.02 23.62 -29.67
CA LYS A 780 50.69 24.57 -28.76
C LYS A 780 51.06 23.95 -27.41
N VAL A 781 50.29 22.99 -26.90
CA VAL A 781 50.63 22.19 -25.70
C VAL A 781 51.75 21.18 -26.00
N ALA A 782 51.70 20.51 -27.15
CA ALA A 782 52.71 19.53 -27.55
C ALA A 782 54.08 20.16 -27.87
N SER A 783 54.12 21.36 -28.45
CA SER A 783 55.37 22.06 -28.79
C SER A 783 55.37 23.53 -28.33
N PRO A 784 55.69 23.81 -27.05
CA PRO A 784 56.02 25.17 -26.59
C PRO A 784 57.40 25.60 -27.14
N PRO A 785 57.74 26.91 -27.12
CA PRO A 785 56.98 28.04 -26.58
C PRO A 785 56.06 28.74 -27.61
N PRO A 786 55.11 29.60 -27.18
CA PRO A 786 54.75 29.89 -25.78
C PRO A 786 53.97 28.75 -25.11
N LEU A 787 53.95 28.73 -23.77
CA LEU A 787 53.15 27.76 -23.02
C LEU A 787 51.65 28.05 -23.22
N CYS A 788 50.90 27.05 -23.68
CA CYS A 788 49.44 27.10 -23.74
C CYS A 788 48.83 26.41 -22.51
N ARG A 789 48.01 27.15 -21.76
CA ARG A 789 47.24 26.69 -20.60
C ARG A 789 45.86 27.38 -20.59
N PRO A 790 44.83 26.80 -19.94
CA PRO A 790 43.54 27.47 -19.80
C PRO A 790 43.63 28.74 -18.97
N LEU A 791 42.94 29.80 -19.39
CA LEU A 791 42.85 31.06 -18.64
C LEU A 791 41.57 31.07 -17.79
N VAL A 792 41.69 31.31 -16.48
CA VAL A 792 40.57 31.31 -15.51
C VAL A 792 40.62 32.61 -14.72
N SER A 793 39.53 33.38 -14.71
CA SER A 793 39.43 34.59 -13.86
C SER A 793 39.43 34.22 -12.37
N PRO A 794 40.09 35.00 -11.48
CA PRO A 794 40.00 34.80 -10.03
C PRO A 794 38.57 34.81 -9.47
N ASP A 795 37.60 35.36 -10.19
CA ASP A 795 36.19 35.40 -9.77
C ASP A 795 35.48 34.02 -9.79
N HIS A 796 36.05 33.00 -10.44
CA HIS A 796 35.39 31.71 -10.64
C HIS A 796 35.52 30.73 -9.45
N GLY A 797 36.37 31.01 -8.47
CA GLY A 797 36.54 30.21 -7.26
C GLY A 797 37.67 30.71 -6.35
N PRO A 798 37.93 30.07 -5.19
CA PRO A 798 38.96 30.49 -4.26
C PRO A 798 40.36 30.53 -4.92
N PRO A 799 41.19 31.56 -4.67
CA PRO A 799 42.49 31.71 -5.30
C PRO A 799 43.44 30.54 -4.99
N GLU A 800 43.31 29.93 -3.82
CA GLU A 800 44.07 28.74 -3.42
C GLU A 800 43.71 27.51 -4.29
N CYS A 801 42.46 27.43 -4.76
CA CYS A 801 42.02 26.36 -5.67
C CYS A 801 42.53 26.60 -7.10
N ILE A 802 42.65 27.86 -7.50
CA ILE A 802 43.21 28.24 -8.80
C ILE A 802 44.72 27.95 -8.81
N GLN A 803 45.44 28.30 -7.74
CA GLN A 803 46.86 27.94 -7.56
C GLN A 803 47.09 26.42 -7.54
N LEU A 804 46.21 25.65 -6.90
CA LEU A 804 46.27 24.18 -6.90
C LEU A 804 46.04 23.59 -8.30
N MET A 805 45.07 24.13 -9.05
CA MET A 805 44.81 23.77 -10.44
C MET A 805 46.03 24.06 -11.33
N GLU A 806 46.68 25.22 -11.13
CA GLU A 806 47.89 25.61 -11.87
C GLU A 806 49.07 24.65 -11.59
N GLN A 807 49.31 24.31 -10.32
CA GLN A 807 50.31 23.30 -9.94
C GLN A 807 50.03 21.92 -10.56
N CYS A 808 48.75 21.54 -10.72
CA CYS A 808 48.39 20.26 -11.32
C CYS A 808 48.76 20.15 -12.81
N TRP A 809 48.72 21.24 -13.57
CA TRP A 809 49.02 21.23 -15.01
C TRP A 809 50.44 21.69 -15.38
N GLU A 810 51.37 21.60 -14.45
CA GLU A 810 52.76 22.02 -14.69
C GLU A 810 53.42 21.31 -15.87
N GLU A 811 54.38 22.00 -16.50
CA GLU A 811 55.00 21.54 -17.75
C GLU A 811 55.86 20.29 -17.54
N ALA A 812 56.67 20.27 -16.49
CA ALA A 812 57.43 19.08 -16.09
C ALA A 812 56.54 18.14 -15.26
N PRO A 813 56.52 16.81 -15.54
CA PRO A 813 55.72 15.86 -14.77
C PRO A 813 56.13 15.75 -13.29
N GLU A 814 57.40 16.00 -12.96
CA GLU A 814 57.90 15.84 -11.59
C GLU A 814 57.48 16.98 -10.66
N ASP A 815 57.32 18.20 -11.16
CA ASP A 815 56.92 19.37 -10.38
C ASP A 815 55.42 19.36 -10.00
N ARG A 816 54.60 18.57 -10.71
CA ARG A 816 53.17 18.36 -10.39
C ARG A 816 53.01 17.65 -9.03
N PRO A 817 52.14 18.14 -8.12
CA PRO A 817 51.98 17.54 -6.79
C PRO A 817 51.37 16.13 -6.83
N SER A 818 51.58 15.36 -5.75
CA SER A 818 50.96 14.03 -5.59
C SER A 818 49.49 14.12 -5.17
N LEU A 819 48.69 13.07 -5.41
CA LEU A 819 47.27 13.10 -5.04
C LEU A 819 47.03 13.19 -3.52
N ASP A 820 47.98 12.76 -2.68
CA ASP A 820 47.90 12.98 -1.23
C ASP A 820 48.18 14.44 -0.84
N GLN A 821 49.08 15.12 -1.54
CA GLN A 821 49.30 16.56 -1.40
C GLN A 821 48.06 17.34 -1.89
N ILE A 822 47.55 17.03 -3.08
CA ILE A 822 46.35 17.65 -3.66
C ILE A 822 45.13 17.45 -2.75
N TYR A 823 44.90 16.22 -2.24
CA TYR A 823 43.83 15.96 -1.27
C TYR A 823 43.99 16.79 0.00
N THR A 824 45.20 16.90 0.54
CA THR A 824 45.46 17.65 1.78
C THR A 824 45.26 19.15 1.57
N GLN A 825 45.78 19.72 0.48
CA GLN A 825 45.59 21.13 0.13
C GLN A 825 44.11 21.44 -0.14
N PHE A 826 43.43 20.66 -0.98
CA PHE A 826 42.00 20.85 -1.29
C PHE A 826 41.10 20.67 -0.06
N LYS A 827 41.45 19.77 0.87
CA LYS A 827 40.76 19.64 2.16
C LYS A 827 40.99 20.86 3.06
N ASN A 828 42.15 21.53 2.98
CA ASN A 828 42.43 22.74 3.75
C ASN A 828 41.66 23.96 3.21
N ILE A 829 41.57 24.11 1.88
CA ILE A 829 40.77 25.16 1.20
C ILE A 829 39.30 25.13 1.68
N ASN A 830 38.76 23.94 1.93
CA ASN A 830 37.37 23.76 2.35
C ASN A 830 37.14 23.75 3.88
N GLN A 831 38.18 23.85 4.72
CA GLN A 831 38.02 23.81 6.18
C GLN A 831 37.39 25.08 6.80
N GLY A 832 37.32 26.18 6.04
CA GLY A 832 36.76 27.46 6.49
C GLY A 832 35.23 27.57 6.50
N LYS A 833 34.50 26.64 5.85
CA LYS A 833 33.02 26.67 5.76
C LYS A 833 32.42 25.34 6.19
N LYS A 834 31.99 25.27 7.45
CA LYS A 834 31.34 24.10 8.07
C LYS A 834 29.82 24.01 7.85
N THR A 835 29.26 24.73 6.87
CA THR A 835 27.94 24.38 6.31
C THR A 835 28.10 23.05 5.59
N SER A 836 27.45 22.00 6.10
CA SER A 836 27.59 20.66 5.54
C SER A 836 26.95 20.60 4.15
N VAL A 837 27.42 19.70 3.30
CA VAL A 837 26.81 19.47 1.98
C VAL A 837 25.36 18.98 2.14
N ALA A 838 25.06 18.28 3.25
CA ALA A 838 23.70 17.92 3.60
C ALA A 838 22.82 19.13 3.99
N ASP A 839 23.40 20.25 4.44
CA ASP A 839 22.64 21.47 4.78
C ASP A 839 22.19 22.19 3.51
N SER A 840 23.07 22.31 2.51
CA SER A 840 22.70 22.84 1.19
C SER A 840 21.74 21.92 0.44
N MET A 841 21.88 20.59 0.60
CA MET A 841 20.92 19.62 0.07
C MET A 841 19.58 19.67 0.82
N LEU A 842 19.59 19.86 2.14
CA LEU A 842 18.38 20.02 2.94
C LEU A 842 17.63 21.27 2.52
N TRP A 843 18.28 22.43 2.42
CA TRP A 843 17.65 23.67 1.95
C TRP A 843 17.10 23.54 0.52
N MET A 844 17.76 22.78 -0.35
CA MET A 844 17.27 22.47 -1.68
C MET A 844 16.05 21.53 -1.64
N LEU A 845 16.05 20.52 -0.76
CA LEU A 845 14.93 19.58 -0.56
C LEU A 845 13.72 20.26 0.11
N GLU A 846 13.93 21.10 1.12
CA GLU A 846 12.92 21.97 1.74
C GLU A 846 12.26 22.85 0.69
N LYS A 847 13.05 23.49 -0.18
CA LYS A 847 12.51 24.30 -1.27
C LYS A 847 11.79 23.48 -2.35
N TYR A 848 12.23 22.26 -2.65
CA TYR A 848 11.47 21.35 -3.52
C TYR A 848 10.20 20.81 -2.84
N SER A 849 10.18 20.68 -1.51
CA SER A 849 9.00 20.31 -0.73
C SER A 849 7.98 21.45 -0.77
N GLN A 850 8.39 22.69 -0.48
CA GLN A 850 7.54 23.88 -0.58
C GLN A 850 6.94 24.05 -1.98
N ASN A 851 7.76 24.00 -3.04
CA ASN A 851 7.27 24.05 -4.42
C ASN A 851 6.29 22.90 -4.77
N LEU A 852 6.38 21.75 -4.10
CA LEU A 852 5.49 20.61 -4.28
C LEU A 852 4.23 20.72 -3.41
N GLU A 853 4.33 21.29 -2.22
CA GLU A 853 3.22 21.64 -1.33
C GLU A 853 2.35 22.73 -1.97
N ASP A 854 2.95 23.77 -2.56
CA ASP A 854 2.26 24.78 -3.36
C ASP A 854 1.49 24.15 -4.53
N LEU A 855 2.13 23.22 -5.27
CA LEU A 855 1.51 22.53 -6.41
C LEU A 855 0.42 21.52 -5.96
N ILE A 856 0.60 20.86 -4.82
CA ILE A 856 -0.42 20.00 -4.21
C ILE A 856 -1.60 20.86 -3.74
N GLN A 857 -1.36 22.04 -3.17
CA GLN A 857 -2.42 22.96 -2.80
C GLN A 857 -3.19 23.45 -4.03
N GLU A 858 -2.52 23.91 -5.09
CA GLU A 858 -3.14 24.30 -6.36
C GLU A 858 -4.05 23.17 -6.92
N ARG A 859 -3.54 21.93 -6.95
CA ARG A 859 -4.32 20.76 -7.39
C ARG A 859 -5.45 20.36 -6.44
N THR A 860 -5.31 20.64 -5.14
CA THR A 860 -6.39 20.40 -4.15
C THR A 860 -7.48 21.45 -4.28
N GLU A 861 -7.13 22.71 -4.57
CA GLU A 861 -8.07 23.79 -4.86
C GLU A 861 -8.81 23.57 -6.18
N GLU A 862 -8.11 23.13 -7.26
CA GLU A 862 -8.76 22.69 -8.50
C GLU A 862 -9.76 21.54 -8.26
N LEU A 863 -9.35 20.52 -7.50
CA LEU A 863 -10.17 19.34 -7.20
C LEU A 863 -11.40 19.71 -6.36
N GLU A 864 -11.25 20.58 -5.36
CA GLU A 864 -12.38 21.05 -4.55
C GLU A 864 -13.34 21.93 -5.37
N LEU A 865 -12.82 22.75 -6.32
CA LEU A 865 -13.65 23.48 -7.28
C LEU A 865 -14.38 22.56 -8.29
N GLU A 866 -13.77 21.45 -8.72
CA GLU A 866 -14.43 20.44 -9.56
C GLU A 866 -15.47 19.62 -8.79
N ARG A 867 -15.14 19.24 -7.54
CA ARG A 867 -16.08 18.63 -6.59
C ARG A 867 -17.28 19.54 -6.36
N GLN A 868 -17.10 20.83 -6.10
CA GLN A 868 -18.23 21.76 -5.89
C GLN A 868 -19.13 21.91 -7.12
N LYS A 869 -18.58 21.83 -8.35
CA LYS A 869 -19.40 21.77 -9.59
C LYS A 869 -20.22 20.48 -9.64
N THR A 870 -19.59 19.34 -9.37
CA THR A 870 -20.24 18.02 -9.32
C THR A 870 -21.33 17.95 -8.24
N GLU A 871 -21.05 18.46 -7.04
CA GLU A 871 -22.01 18.51 -5.94
C GLU A 871 -23.22 19.40 -6.24
N ARG A 872 -23.02 20.51 -6.97
CA ARG A 872 -24.10 21.40 -7.44
C ARG A 872 -24.98 20.71 -8.47
N LEU A 873 -24.38 20.08 -9.49
CA LEU A 873 -25.12 19.34 -10.52
C LEU A 873 -25.94 18.19 -9.91
N LEU A 874 -25.39 17.44 -8.96
CA LEU A 874 -26.12 16.38 -8.26
C LEU A 874 -27.35 16.94 -7.50
N SER A 875 -27.21 18.10 -6.85
CA SER A 875 -28.31 18.77 -6.14
C SER A 875 -29.37 19.43 -7.05
N GLN A 876 -29.11 19.53 -8.36
CA GLN A 876 -30.09 19.99 -9.35
C GLN A 876 -30.86 18.82 -9.98
N MET A 877 -30.31 17.60 -9.95
CA MET A 877 -30.91 16.40 -10.55
C MET A 877 -31.68 15.54 -9.55
N LEU A 878 -31.34 15.60 -8.26
CA LEU A 878 -31.96 14.81 -7.19
C LEU A 878 -32.29 15.66 -5.96
N PRO A 879 -33.30 15.27 -5.15
CA PRO A 879 -33.63 16.04 -3.95
C PRO A 879 -32.47 16.09 -2.96
N PRO A 880 -32.25 17.20 -2.22
CA PRO A 880 -31.05 17.37 -1.38
C PRO A 880 -30.80 16.27 -0.33
N SER A 881 -31.86 15.67 0.24
CA SER A 881 -31.76 14.53 1.17
C SER A 881 -31.23 13.26 0.48
N VAL A 882 -31.77 12.95 -0.70
CA VAL A 882 -31.38 11.81 -1.55
C VAL A 882 -29.96 12.00 -2.09
N ALA A 883 -29.65 13.19 -2.58
CA ALA A 883 -28.31 13.56 -3.03
C ALA A 883 -27.28 13.48 -1.89
N GLY A 884 -27.65 13.83 -0.66
CA GLY A 884 -26.82 13.67 0.54
C GLY A 884 -26.53 12.21 0.87
N ALA A 885 -27.54 11.35 0.86
CA ALA A 885 -27.37 9.91 1.09
C ALA A 885 -26.43 9.26 0.04
N LEU A 886 -26.63 9.56 -1.24
CA LEU A 886 -25.79 9.05 -2.33
C LEU A 886 -24.33 9.56 -2.24
N LYS A 887 -24.11 10.83 -1.82
CA LYS A 887 -22.74 11.35 -1.54
C LYS A 887 -22.01 10.58 -0.44
N MET A 888 -22.74 10.00 0.52
CA MET A 888 -22.19 9.17 1.59
C MET A 888 -22.06 7.68 1.19
N GLY A 889 -22.36 7.31 -0.06
CA GLY A 889 -22.37 5.92 -0.52
C GLY A 889 -23.54 5.08 0.03
N ALA A 890 -24.52 5.71 0.68
CA ALA A 890 -25.67 5.01 1.24
C ALA A 890 -26.73 4.69 0.18
N THR A 891 -27.30 3.50 0.24
CA THR A 891 -28.46 3.10 -0.57
C THR A 891 -29.71 3.85 -0.13
N VAL A 892 -30.41 4.46 -1.08
CA VAL A 892 -31.66 5.20 -0.81
C VAL A 892 -32.84 4.24 -0.94
N GLU A 893 -33.35 3.76 0.19
CA GLU A 893 -34.53 2.89 0.24
C GLU A 893 -35.81 3.65 -0.16
N PRO A 894 -36.84 2.98 -0.73
CA PRO A 894 -38.12 3.62 -1.04
C PRO A 894 -38.91 3.98 0.23
N GLU A 895 -39.35 5.24 0.34
CA GLU A 895 -40.19 5.71 1.45
C GLU A 895 -41.68 5.70 1.06
N TYR A 896 -42.53 5.19 1.95
CA TYR A 896 -44.00 5.25 1.82
C TYR A 896 -44.55 6.52 2.50
N PHE A 897 -45.23 7.37 1.73
CA PHE A 897 -45.86 8.60 2.18
C PHE A 897 -47.38 8.42 2.28
N ASP A 898 -47.94 8.69 3.47
CA ASP A 898 -49.35 8.44 3.78
C ASP A 898 -50.32 9.42 3.10
N GLN A 899 -49.89 10.67 2.91
CA GLN A 899 -50.61 11.71 2.19
C GLN A 899 -49.61 12.60 1.45
N VAL A 900 -49.81 12.69 0.13
CA VAL A 900 -49.17 13.64 -0.77
C VAL A 900 -50.24 14.24 -1.68
N THR A 901 -49.96 15.37 -2.32
CA THR A 901 -50.76 15.85 -3.47
C THR A 901 -49.90 15.83 -4.72
N ILE A 902 -50.43 15.26 -5.79
CA ILE A 902 -49.77 15.16 -7.09
C ILE A 902 -50.54 16.01 -8.11
N TYR A 903 -49.79 16.78 -8.88
CA TYR A 903 -50.21 17.58 -10.02
C TYR A 903 -49.66 16.96 -11.29
N PHE A 904 -50.55 16.70 -12.24
CA PHE A 904 -50.19 16.54 -13.65
C PHE A 904 -50.79 17.72 -14.42
N SER A 905 -50.04 18.25 -15.38
CA SER A 905 -50.60 19.07 -16.45
C SER A 905 -50.17 18.61 -17.83
N ASP A 906 -51.00 18.91 -18.82
CA ASP A 906 -50.90 18.49 -20.22
C ASP A 906 -51.23 19.67 -21.16
N ILE A 907 -50.67 19.63 -22.37
CA ILE A 907 -50.84 20.66 -23.41
C ILE A 907 -51.92 20.17 -24.39
N VAL A 908 -53.13 20.73 -24.28
CA VAL A 908 -54.27 20.28 -25.08
C VAL A 908 -54.00 20.50 -26.57
N GLY A 909 -54.00 19.40 -27.35
CA GLY A 909 -53.72 19.43 -28.78
C GLY A 909 -52.24 19.38 -29.15
N PHE A 910 -51.32 19.09 -28.22
CA PHE A 910 -49.89 19.00 -28.48
C PHE A 910 -49.53 18.12 -29.68
N THR A 911 -50.16 16.96 -29.84
CA THR A 911 -49.97 16.07 -31.01
C THR A 911 -50.22 16.76 -32.36
N ILE A 912 -51.08 17.78 -32.40
CA ILE A 912 -51.31 18.63 -33.57
C ILE A 912 -50.26 19.74 -33.68
N ILE A 913 -49.91 20.39 -32.56
CA ILE A 913 -48.87 21.43 -32.50
C ILE A 913 -47.52 20.86 -32.96
N SER A 914 -47.14 19.67 -32.49
CA SER A 914 -45.90 18.97 -32.84
C SER A 914 -45.91 18.37 -34.25
N ALA A 915 -47.08 18.01 -34.79
CA ALA A 915 -47.22 17.60 -36.18
C ALA A 915 -47.21 18.78 -37.18
N LEU A 916 -47.39 20.02 -36.69
CA LEU A 916 -47.37 21.24 -37.51
C LEU A 916 -46.08 22.05 -37.39
N SER A 917 -45.28 21.87 -36.33
CA SER A 917 -44.01 22.57 -36.06
C SER A 917 -42.79 21.70 -36.42
N GLU A 918 -41.62 22.30 -36.60
CA GLU A 918 -40.36 21.53 -36.73
C GLU A 918 -39.87 21.00 -35.36
N PRO A 919 -39.15 19.86 -35.30
CA PRO A 919 -38.69 19.28 -34.03
C PRO A 919 -37.88 20.23 -33.14
N ILE A 920 -37.10 21.15 -33.74
CA ILE A 920 -36.34 22.17 -33.00
C ILE A 920 -37.24 23.24 -32.38
N GLU A 921 -38.35 23.58 -33.05
CA GLU A 921 -39.37 24.51 -32.54
C GLU A 921 -40.16 23.88 -31.39
N VAL A 922 -40.48 22.58 -31.47
CA VAL A 922 -41.15 21.82 -30.40
C VAL A 922 -40.28 21.77 -29.14
N VAL A 923 -38.98 21.51 -29.27
CA VAL A 923 -38.03 21.54 -28.14
C VAL A 923 -37.92 22.96 -27.56
N GLY A 924 -37.88 23.99 -28.40
CA GLY A 924 -37.89 25.39 -27.95
C GLY A 924 -39.15 25.76 -27.16
N LEU A 925 -40.31 25.35 -27.67
CA LEU A 925 -41.63 25.56 -27.03
C LEU A 925 -41.71 24.90 -25.65
N LEU A 926 -41.34 23.62 -25.55
CA LEU A 926 -41.34 22.89 -24.28
C LEU A 926 -40.35 23.50 -23.29
N ASN A 927 -39.14 23.88 -23.74
CA ASN A 927 -38.15 24.52 -22.88
C ASN A 927 -38.67 25.86 -22.34
N ASP A 928 -39.27 26.71 -23.17
CA ASP A 928 -39.81 28.01 -22.73
C ASP A 928 -40.96 27.85 -21.73
N LEU A 929 -41.89 26.93 -22.01
CA LEU A 929 -43.04 26.67 -21.16
C LEU A 929 -42.64 26.07 -19.81
N TYR A 930 -41.72 25.10 -19.80
CA TYR A 930 -41.21 24.53 -18.55
C TYR A 930 -40.26 25.49 -17.80
N THR A 931 -39.55 26.39 -18.48
CA THR A 931 -38.80 27.48 -17.81
C THR A 931 -39.76 28.41 -17.07
N LEU A 932 -40.92 28.72 -17.65
CA LEU A 932 -41.97 29.49 -16.99
C LEU A 932 -42.52 28.77 -15.76
N PHE A 933 -42.75 27.45 -15.81
CA PHE A 933 -43.25 26.68 -14.66
C PHE A 933 -42.19 26.54 -13.56
N ASP A 934 -40.95 26.23 -13.92
CA ASP A 934 -39.83 26.09 -12.98
C ASP A 934 -39.58 27.39 -12.20
N ALA A 935 -39.83 28.56 -12.82
CA ALA A 935 -39.81 29.86 -12.14
C ALA A 935 -40.93 30.05 -11.11
N ILE A 936 -42.09 29.39 -11.28
CA ILE A 936 -43.24 29.42 -10.35
C ILE A 936 -43.07 28.38 -9.23
N LEU A 937 -42.38 27.25 -9.48
CA LEU A 937 -42.04 26.28 -8.44
C LEU A 937 -41.24 26.92 -7.29
N GLY A 938 -40.33 27.85 -7.62
CA GLY A 938 -39.42 28.48 -6.65
C GLY A 938 -40.08 29.28 -5.51
N SER A 939 -41.39 29.55 -5.58
CA SER A 939 -42.15 30.22 -4.51
C SER A 939 -43.09 29.29 -3.72
N HIS A 940 -43.04 27.98 -3.94
CA HIS A 940 -43.97 26.99 -3.39
C HIS A 940 -43.21 25.79 -2.76
N ASP A 941 -43.80 25.11 -1.78
CA ASP A 941 -43.20 23.92 -1.13
C ASP A 941 -43.51 22.65 -1.96
N VAL A 942 -42.85 22.54 -3.12
CA VAL A 942 -43.15 21.56 -4.19
C VAL A 942 -41.88 20.95 -4.79
N TYR A 943 -41.98 19.71 -5.29
CA TYR A 943 -40.89 18.99 -5.94
C TYR A 943 -41.28 18.56 -7.37
N LYS A 944 -40.41 18.86 -8.34
CA LYS A 944 -40.53 18.46 -9.75
C LYS A 944 -40.04 17.02 -9.90
N VAL A 945 -40.90 16.14 -10.39
CA VAL A 945 -40.64 14.68 -10.43
C VAL A 945 -39.96 14.30 -11.74
N GLU A 946 -40.73 14.12 -12.82
CA GLU A 946 -40.24 13.90 -14.18
C GLU A 946 -41.19 14.60 -15.17
N THR A 947 -40.75 14.82 -16.41
CA THR A 947 -41.62 15.28 -17.52
C THR A 947 -41.82 14.12 -18.49
N ILE A 948 -43.07 13.78 -18.78
CA ILE A 948 -43.43 12.62 -19.61
C ILE A 948 -44.02 13.12 -20.92
N GLY A 949 -43.15 13.32 -21.92
CA GLY A 949 -43.53 13.93 -23.20
C GLY A 949 -43.83 15.43 -23.05
N ASP A 950 -45.09 15.78 -23.29
CA ASP A 950 -45.74 17.07 -23.05
C ASP A 950 -46.18 17.26 -21.59
N ALA A 951 -46.40 16.17 -20.84
CA ALA A 951 -46.92 16.25 -19.48
C ALA A 951 -45.87 16.65 -18.42
N TYR A 952 -46.26 17.58 -17.54
CA TYR A 952 -45.42 18.13 -16.46
C TYR A 952 -45.92 17.66 -15.08
N MET A 953 -45.07 16.94 -14.34
CA MET A 953 -45.43 16.31 -13.06
C MET A 953 -44.76 16.99 -11.86
N VAL A 954 -45.58 17.38 -10.87
CA VAL A 954 -45.14 18.02 -9.62
C VAL A 954 -45.84 17.36 -8.43
N ALA A 955 -45.16 17.25 -7.29
CA ALA A 955 -45.75 16.75 -6.06
C ALA A 955 -45.42 17.64 -4.85
N SER A 956 -46.25 17.58 -3.80
CA SER A 956 -45.98 18.19 -2.50
C SER A 956 -46.33 17.21 -1.37
N GLY A 957 -45.70 17.40 -0.21
CA GLY A 957 -45.67 16.42 0.89
C GLY A 957 -44.54 15.38 0.77
N LEU A 958 -43.77 15.43 -0.32
CA LEU A 958 -42.60 14.61 -0.61
C LEU A 958 -41.49 15.46 -1.26
N PRO A 959 -40.20 15.10 -1.11
CA PRO A 959 -39.66 14.11 -0.17
C PRO A 959 -39.74 14.58 1.29
N ARG A 960 -40.17 15.82 1.54
CA ARG A 960 -40.40 16.35 2.89
C ARG A 960 -41.89 16.45 3.18
N ARG A 961 -42.33 15.71 4.20
CA ARG A 961 -43.71 15.75 4.72
C ARG A 961 -44.01 17.13 5.29
N ASN A 962 -45.03 17.82 4.78
CA ASN A 962 -45.35 19.20 5.14
C ASN A 962 -46.70 19.38 5.87
N GLY A 963 -47.30 18.27 6.32
CA GLY A 963 -48.65 18.22 6.90
C GLY A 963 -49.72 18.38 5.82
N SER A 964 -50.94 18.76 6.18
CA SER A 964 -52.06 19.00 5.24
C SER A 964 -51.85 20.17 4.25
N ARG A 965 -50.65 20.76 4.20
CA ARG A 965 -50.31 21.87 3.32
C ARG A 965 -50.07 21.43 1.87
N HIS A 966 -49.70 20.17 1.61
CA HIS A 966 -49.47 19.67 0.25
C HIS A 966 -50.59 20.00 -0.75
N ALA A 967 -51.85 19.88 -0.32
CA ALA A 967 -53.01 20.18 -1.15
C ALA A 967 -53.16 21.70 -1.42
N ALA A 968 -52.84 22.54 -0.44
CA ALA A 968 -52.91 23.99 -0.57
C ALA A 968 -51.76 24.54 -1.44
N GLU A 969 -50.55 24.02 -1.29
CA GLU A 969 -49.38 24.39 -2.10
C GLU A 969 -49.60 24.05 -3.58
N ILE A 970 -50.05 22.82 -3.87
CA ILE A 970 -50.34 22.40 -5.25
C ILE A 970 -51.56 23.15 -5.84
N ALA A 971 -52.58 23.46 -5.05
CA ALA A 971 -53.70 24.29 -5.52
C ALA A 971 -53.28 25.74 -5.81
N ASN A 972 -52.37 26.33 -5.02
CA ASN A 972 -51.79 27.65 -5.32
C ASN A 972 -50.97 27.62 -6.61
N LEU A 973 -50.07 26.63 -6.74
CA LEU A 973 -49.25 26.40 -7.93
C LEU A 973 -50.11 26.27 -9.20
N ALA A 974 -51.19 25.48 -9.14
CA ALA A 974 -52.09 25.28 -10.28
C ALA A 974 -52.75 26.60 -10.73
N LEU A 975 -53.19 27.45 -9.80
CA LEU A 975 -53.77 28.76 -10.11
C LEU A 975 -52.75 29.74 -10.69
N ASP A 976 -51.51 29.71 -10.19
CA ASP A 976 -50.43 30.56 -10.72
C ASP A 976 -49.96 30.12 -12.11
N ILE A 977 -49.80 28.81 -12.36
CA ILE A 977 -49.52 28.27 -13.70
C ILE A 977 -50.63 28.68 -14.68
N LEU A 978 -51.90 28.46 -14.32
CA LEU A 978 -53.06 28.85 -15.16
C LEU A 978 -53.11 30.37 -15.42
N SER A 979 -52.69 31.19 -14.46
CA SER A 979 -52.59 32.65 -14.65
C SER A 979 -51.45 33.04 -15.58
N SER A 980 -50.27 32.42 -15.47
CA SER A 980 -49.09 32.78 -16.28
C SER A 980 -49.16 32.26 -17.72
N VAL A 981 -49.84 31.14 -17.95
CA VAL A 981 -50.01 30.53 -19.28
C VAL A 981 -50.91 31.40 -20.18
N ARG A 982 -51.81 32.19 -19.60
CA ARG A 982 -52.70 33.12 -20.33
C ARG A 982 -51.92 34.10 -21.23
N ASP A 983 -50.78 34.58 -20.75
CA ASP A 983 -49.96 35.59 -21.45
C ASP A 983 -48.79 34.97 -22.23
N PHE A 984 -48.63 33.64 -22.18
CA PHE A 984 -47.59 32.90 -22.89
C PHE A 984 -47.88 32.80 -24.40
N ARG A 985 -46.83 32.92 -25.23
CA ARG A 985 -46.93 32.85 -26.70
C ARG A 985 -45.77 32.03 -27.26
N MET A 986 -46.05 31.21 -28.27
CA MET A 986 -45.00 30.47 -28.98
C MET A 986 -44.10 31.42 -29.78
N ARG A 987 -42.78 31.18 -29.83
CA ARG A 987 -41.85 32.04 -30.61
C ARG A 987 -42.11 31.98 -32.12
N HIS A 988 -42.45 30.81 -32.64
CA HIS A 988 -42.68 30.54 -34.06
C HIS A 988 -44.13 30.77 -34.50
N ALA A 989 -45.09 30.67 -33.57
CA ALA A 989 -46.52 30.80 -33.83
C ALA A 989 -47.24 31.60 -32.72
N PRO A 990 -46.96 32.91 -32.57
CA PRO A 990 -47.39 33.73 -31.42
C PRO A 990 -48.90 34.05 -31.36
N ASP A 991 -49.64 33.69 -32.41
CA ASP A 991 -51.10 33.85 -32.53
C ASP A 991 -51.86 32.53 -32.30
N VAL A 992 -51.16 31.42 -32.05
CA VAL A 992 -51.78 30.13 -31.70
C VAL A 992 -51.98 30.06 -30.17
N PRO A 993 -53.23 29.92 -29.68
CA PRO A 993 -53.47 29.80 -28.25
C PRO A 993 -52.95 28.48 -27.69
N ILE A 994 -52.45 28.51 -26.44
CA ILE A 994 -52.08 27.32 -25.67
C ILE A 994 -53.10 27.12 -24.56
N TYR A 995 -53.69 25.93 -24.53
CA TYR A 995 -54.59 25.49 -23.47
C TYR A 995 -53.91 24.40 -22.67
N ILE A 996 -53.97 24.53 -21.35
CA ILE A 996 -53.45 23.52 -20.42
C ILE A 996 -54.60 22.87 -19.68
N ARG A 997 -54.53 21.55 -19.57
CA ARG A 997 -55.38 20.71 -18.73
C ARG A 997 -54.58 20.29 -17.51
N ALA A 998 -55.23 20.15 -16.36
CA ALA A 998 -54.54 19.81 -15.11
C ALA A 998 -55.39 18.88 -14.23
N GLY A 999 -54.74 17.87 -13.66
CA GLY A 999 -55.31 16.94 -12.70
C GLY A 999 -54.61 17.04 -11.36
N LEU A 1000 -55.39 17.16 -10.28
CA LEU A 1000 -54.92 17.23 -8.90
C LEU A 1000 -55.58 16.11 -8.10
N HIS A 1001 -54.79 15.22 -7.48
CA HIS A 1001 -55.31 14.19 -6.58
C HIS A 1001 -54.42 14.05 -5.35
N SER A 1002 -54.99 13.62 -4.23
CA SER A 1002 -54.30 13.50 -2.94
C SER A 1002 -54.53 12.15 -2.29
N GLY A 1003 -53.46 11.51 -1.82
CA GLY A 1003 -53.50 10.17 -1.24
C GLY A 1003 -52.09 9.59 -1.02
N PRO A 1004 -51.96 8.29 -0.73
CA PRO A 1004 -50.67 7.66 -0.44
C PRO A 1004 -49.85 7.30 -1.69
N CYS A 1005 -48.53 7.41 -1.58
CA CYS A 1005 -47.59 6.92 -2.61
C CYS A 1005 -46.28 6.41 -2.01
N VAL A 1006 -45.56 5.58 -2.76
CA VAL A 1006 -44.15 5.25 -2.51
C VAL A 1006 -43.26 6.10 -3.42
N ALA A 1007 -42.18 6.65 -2.88
CA ALA A 1007 -41.15 7.35 -3.64
C ALA A 1007 -39.78 6.70 -3.44
N GLY A 1008 -38.97 6.59 -4.49
CA GLY A 1008 -37.65 5.95 -4.39
C GLY A 1008 -36.74 6.23 -5.59
N VAL A 1009 -35.45 5.93 -5.43
CA VAL A 1009 -34.46 6.09 -6.50
C VAL A 1009 -34.43 4.84 -7.38
N VAL A 1010 -34.55 5.03 -8.70
CA VAL A 1010 -34.52 3.95 -9.70
C VAL A 1010 -33.33 4.15 -10.62
N GLY A 1011 -32.55 3.08 -10.83
CA GLY A 1011 -31.38 3.04 -11.72
C GLY A 1011 -30.06 3.42 -11.04
N LEU A 1012 -28.99 2.68 -11.37
CA LEU A 1012 -27.65 2.89 -10.81
C LEU A 1012 -26.82 3.89 -11.63
N THR A 1013 -26.87 3.80 -12.96
CA THR A 1013 -26.05 4.63 -13.87
C THR A 1013 -26.67 6.00 -14.18
N MET A 1014 -27.98 6.13 -13.98
CA MET A 1014 -28.75 7.36 -14.21
C MET A 1014 -29.91 7.39 -13.21
N PRO A 1015 -29.63 7.68 -11.92
CA PRO A 1015 -30.63 7.62 -10.86
C PRO A 1015 -31.74 8.66 -11.07
N ARG A 1016 -33.00 8.21 -11.01
CA ARG A 1016 -34.21 9.05 -11.03
C ARG A 1016 -35.02 8.87 -9.75
N TYR A 1017 -35.65 9.93 -9.25
CA TYR A 1017 -36.51 9.86 -8.07
C TYR A 1017 -37.98 9.71 -8.50
N CYS A 1018 -38.43 8.46 -8.63
CA CYS A 1018 -39.71 8.10 -9.22
C CYS A 1018 -40.81 7.93 -8.13
N LEU A 1019 -42.07 8.12 -8.53
CA LEU A 1019 -43.26 7.93 -7.69
C LEU A 1019 -44.12 6.77 -8.16
N PHE A 1020 -44.63 5.98 -7.22
CA PHE A 1020 -45.44 4.79 -7.46
C PHE A 1020 -46.67 4.76 -6.53
N GLY A 1021 -47.84 4.40 -7.06
CA GLY A 1021 -49.06 4.19 -6.27
C GLY A 1021 -50.33 4.56 -7.04
N ASP A 1022 -51.48 4.10 -6.55
CA ASP A 1022 -52.78 4.38 -7.19
C ASP A 1022 -53.09 5.90 -7.21
N THR A 1023 -52.58 6.69 -6.26
CA THR A 1023 -52.67 8.17 -6.28
C THR A 1023 -52.00 8.81 -7.50
N VAL A 1024 -50.91 8.24 -8.03
CA VAL A 1024 -50.28 8.71 -9.29
C VAL A 1024 -51.22 8.43 -10.48
N ASN A 1025 -51.78 7.22 -10.53
CA ASN A 1025 -52.70 6.79 -11.57
C ASN A 1025 -54.00 7.61 -11.56
N THR A 1026 -54.56 7.93 -10.39
CA THR A 1026 -55.77 8.75 -10.28
C THR A 1026 -55.51 10.22 -10.62
N ALA A 1027 -54.35 10.79 -10.24
CA ALA A 1027 -53.97 12.15 -10.66
C ALA A 1027 -53.88 12.28 -12.19
N SER A 1028 -53.22 11.31 -12.85
CA SER A 1028 -53.12 11.25 -14.32
C SER A 1028 -54.50 11.00 -14.98
N ARG A 1029 -55.37 10.18 -14.38
CA ARG A 1029 -56.75 10.04 -14.87
C ARG A 1029 -57.54 11.34 -14.79
N MET A 1030 -57.49 12.02 -13.63
CA MET A 1030 -58.18 13.30 -13.42
C MET A 1030 -57.70 14.40 -14.38
N GLU A 1031 -56.43 14.39 -14.76
CA GLU A 1031 -55.90 15.20 -15.86
C GLU A 1031 -56.58 14.79 -17.18
N SER A 1032 -56.47 13.52 -17.60
CA SER A 1032 -56.96 13.06 -18.90
C SER A 1032 -58.46 13.27 -19.11
N THR A 1033 -59.27 13.15 -18.05
CA THR A 1033 -60.72 13.37 -18.06
C THR A 1033 -61.14 14.82 -17.80
N GLY A 1034 -60.18 15.74 -17.60
CA GLY A 1034 -60.42 17.14 -17.26
C GLY A 1034 -61.16 17.92 -18.35
N LEU A 1035 -62.44 18.20 -18.11
CA LEU A 1035 -63.27 19.13 -18.90
C LEU A 1035 -63.00 20.59 -18.49
N HIS A 1036 -62.94 21.49 -19.48
CA HIS A 1036 -62.59 22.91 -19.29
C HIS A 1036 -63.80 23.78 -18.86
N VAL A 1037 -64.63 23.31 -17.92
CA VAL A 1037 -65.97 23.87 -17.64
C VAL A 1037 -66.23 24.06 -16.15
N LEU A 1038 -66.59 25.29 -15.75
CA LEU A 1038 -67.13 25.59 -14.43
C LEU A 1038 -68.62 25.26 -14.37
N SER A 1039 -68.97 24.07 -13.87
CA SER A 1039 -70.36 23.69 -13.54
C SER A 1039 -70.43 22.73 -12.35
N PRO A 1040 -71.36 22.90 -11.40
CA PRO A 1040 -71.50 22.02 -10.23
C PRO A 1040 -72.21 20.72 -10.61
N LEU A 1041 -71.48 19.82 -11.28
CA LEU A 1041 -71.91 18.47 -11.64
C LEU A 1041 -70.81 17.47 -11.28
N SER A 1042 -71.13 16.49 -10.43
CA SER A 1042 -70.24 15.42 -10.01
C SER A 1042 -70.09 14.37 -11.11
N SER A 1043 -68.92 14.31 -11.73
CA SER A 1043 -68.58 13.34 -12.78
C SER A 1043 -67.95 12.08 -12.18
N LEU A 1044 -68.65 10.95 -12.26
CA LEU A 1044 -68.13 9.66 -11.78
C LEU A 1044 -66.98 9.16 -12.67
N LEU A 1045 -65.79 8.98 -12.09
CA LEU A 1045 -64.71 8.21 -12.71
C LEU A 1045 -65.02 6.70 -12.63
N GLN A 1046 -65.21 6.04 -13.77
CA GLN A 1046 -65.34 4.57 -13.82
C GLN A 1046 -63.97 3.90 -13.86
N GLY A 1047 -63.51 3.41 -12.71
CA GLY A 1047 -62.33 2.53 -12.67
C GLY A 1047 -61.89 2.18 -11.25
N LYS A 1048 -62.19 0.96 -10.81
CA LYS A 1048 -61.86 0.40 -9.46
C LYS A 1048 -62.63 1.02 -8.28
N GLY A 1049 -63.50 2.01 -8.51
CA GLY A 1049 -64.39 2.60 -7.51
C GLY A 1049 -65.39 3.59 -8.12
N VAL A 1050 -66.12 4.30 -7.26
CA VAL A 1050 -66.85 5.54 -7.57
C VAL A 1050 -66.27 6.62 -6.66
N GLU A 1051 -65.65 7.64 -7.24
CA GLU A 1051 -65.08 8.77 -6.50
C GLU A 1051 -65.82 10.07 -6.85
N GLU A 1052 -65.91 10.98 -5.88
CA GLU A 1052 -66.51 12.30 -6.04
C GLU A 1052 -65.43 13.33 -6.41
N THR A 1053 -65.63 14.06 -7.51
CA THR A 1053 -64.64 14.98 -8.09
C THR A 1053 -65.05 16.45 -7.94
N TYR A 1054 -64.10 17.33 -7.62
CA TYR A 1054 -64.32 18.77 -7.45
C TYR A 1054 -63.50 19.62 -8.41
N TRP A 1055 -64.04 20.77 -8.83
CA TRP A 1055 -63.38 21.74 -9.70
C TRP A 1055 -62.66 22.83 -8.90
N LEU A 1056 -61.40 23.12 -9.25
CA LEU A 1056 -60.63 24.21 -8.65
C LEU A 1056 -61.01 25.55 -9.31
N VAL A 1057 -62.06 26.20 -8.79
CA VAL A 1057 -62.65 27.42 -9.36
C VAL A 1057 -61.79 28.68 -9.15
N GLY A 1058 -60.96 28.69 -8.11
CA GLY A 1058 -60.16 29.85 -7.69
C GLY A 1058 -59.95 29.87 -6.19
N LYS A 1059 -59.42 30.99 -5.68
CA LYS A 1059 -59.09 31.20 -4.26
C LYS A 1059 -59.53 32.59 -3.80
N ALA A 1060 -60.15 32.67 -2.62
CA ALA A 1060 -60.55 33.95 -2.03
C ALA A 1060 -59.33 34.85 -1.81
N GLY A 1061 -59.37 36.08 -2.34
CA GLY A 1061 -58.26 37.03 -2.27
C GLY A 1061 -57.11 36.77 -3.26
N PHE A 1062 -57.27 35.88 -4.25
CA PHE A 1062 -56.29 35.71 -5.33
C PHE A 1062 -56.28 36.95 -6.25
N PRO A 1063 -55.15 37.67 -6.42
CA PRO A 1063 -55.13 38.97 -7.08
C PRO A 1063 -54.93 38.90 -8.61
N ARG A 1064 -54.66 37.71 -9.16
CA ARG A 1064 -54.37 37.51 -10.59
C ARG A 1064 -55.61 37.01 -11.33
N SER A 1065 -55.77 37.43 -12.59
CA SER A 1065 -56.89 37.03 -13.43
C SER A 1065 -56.71 35.62 -13.99
N LEU A 1066 -57.61 34.71 -13.64
CA LEU A 1066 -57.66 33.35 -14.22
C LEU A 1066 -58.23 33.39 -15.67
N PRO A 1067 -57.89 32.41 -16.53
CA PRO A 1067 -58.48 32.28 -17.85
C PRO A 1067 -59.99 31.98 -17.77
N THR A 1068 -60.76 32.51 -18.72
CA THR A 1068 -62.20 32.24 -18.83
C THR A 1068 -62.43 30.81 -19.34
N PRO A 1069 -63.30 29.99 -18.69
CA PRO A 1069 -63.60 28.64 -19.16
C PRO A 1069 -64.26 28.64 -20.55
N LEU A 1070 -64.05 27.57 -21.31
CA LEU A 1070 -64.71 27.39 -22.61
C LEU A 1070 -66.16 26.97 -22.40
N ASN A 1071 -67.09 27.58 -23.15
CA ASN A 1071 -68.53 27.26 -23.12
C ASN A 1071 -68.84 25.95 -23.86
N ILE A 1072 -68.39 24.83 -23.28
CA ILE A 1072 -68.58 23.46 -23.76
C ILE A 1072 -69.79 22.83 -23.03
N LYS A 1073 -70.68 22.15 -23.74
CA LYS A 1073 -71.77 21.37 -23.11
C LYS A 1073 -71.34 19.90 -22.93
N PRO A 1074 -71.87 19.19 -21.91
CA PRO A 1074 -71.64 17.76 -21.77
C PRO A 1074 -72.10 16.99 -23.03
N GLY A 1075 -71.15 16.37 -23.72
CA GLY A 1075 -71.38 15.63 -24.97
C GLY A 1075 -70.85 16.30 -26.24
N ASP A 1076 -70.43 17.57 -26.21
CA ASP A 1076 -69.80 18.22 -27.36
C ASP A 1076 -68.37 17.65 -27.61
N PRO A 1077 -67.93 17.46 -28.88
CA PRO A 1077 -66.58 17.00 -29.23
C PRO A 1077 -65.56 18.16 -29.11
N TRP A 1078 -65.40 18.71 -27.91
CA TRP A 1078 -64.61 19.91 -27.64
C TRP A 1078 -63.14 19.80 -28.03
N GLN A 1079 -62.56 18.60 -27.94
CA GLN A 1079 -61.19 18.32 -28.36
C GLN A 1079 -61.02 18.55 -29.87
N ASP A 1080 -62.01 18.20 -30.69
CA ASP A 1080 -61.97 18.43 -32.13
C ASP A 1080 -62.15 19.91 -32.49
N LEU A 1081 -62.92 20.67 -31.71
CA LEU A 1081 -63.01 22.13 -31.88
C LEU A 1081 -61.65 22.80 -31.62
N ILE A 1082 -61.01 22.50 -30.48
CA ILE A 1082 -59.67 23.06 -30.14
C ILE A 1082 -58.63 22.60 -31.19
N ASN A 1083 -58.66 21.33 -31.60
CA ASN A 1083 -57.78 20.81 -32.66
C ASN A 1083 -58.03 21.48 -34.03
N GLN A 1084 -59.23 21.98 -34.32
CA GLN A 1084 -59.51 22.78 -35.52
C GLN A 1084 -59.06 24.24 -35.35
N GLU A 1085 -59.28 24.86 -34.19
CA GLU A 1085 -58.82 26.22 -33.87
C GLU A 1085 -57.30 26.33 -33.98
N ILE A 1086 -56.56 25.38 -33.39
CA ILE A 1086 -55.09 25.27 -33.52
C ILE A 1086 -54.67 25.15 -34.99
N LYS A 1087 -55.33 24.30 -35.80
CA LYS A 1087 -55.03 24.14 -37.23
C LYS A 1087 -55.29 25.42 -38.03
N VAL A 1088 -56.37 26.14 -37.73
CA VAL A 1088 -56.71 27.42 -38.38
C VAL A 1088 -55.69 28.51 -37.99
N ALA A 1089 -55.32 28.61 -36.71
CA ALA A 1089 -54.32 29.57 -36.25
C ALA A 1089 -52.93 29.29 -36.86
N PHE A 1090 -52.48 28.02 -36.91
CA PHE A 1090 -51.24 27.66 -37.61
C PHE A 1090 -51.30 27.95 -39.13
N ALA A 1091 -52.45 27.76 -39.78
CA ALA A 1091 -52.62 28.11 -41.18
C ALA A 1091 -52.55 29.63 -41.40
N GLN A 1092 -53.11 30.44 -40.49
CA GLN A 1092 -53.02 31.91 -40.52
C GLN A 1092 -51.58 32.40 -40.26
N ALA A 1093 -50.88 31.84 -39.27
CA ALA A 1093 -49.48 32.16 -38.98
C ALA A 1093 -48.54 31.81 -40.15
N ARG A 1094 -48.78 30.67 -40.83
CA ARG A 1094 -48.04 30.34 -42.07
C ARG A 1094 -48.38 31.29 -43.22
N GLN A 1095 -49.62 31.78 -43.32
CA GLN A 1095 -50.00 32.76 -44.34
C GLN A 1095 -49.47 34.17 -44.07
N SER A 1096 -49.27 34.58 -42.81
CA SER A 1096 -48.64 35.85 -42.47
C SER A 1096 -47.13 35.82 -42.75
N MET A 1097 -46.43 34.73 -42.41
CA MET A 1097 -45.02 34.55 -42.80
C MET A 1097 -44.82 34.41 -44.32
N ALA A 1098 -45.75 33.76 -45.04
CA ALA A 1098 -45.67 33.59 -46.49
C ALA A 1098 -45.97 34.85 -47.32
N ARG A 1099 -46.34 35.97 -46.68
CA ARG A 1099 -46.49 37.29 -47.33
C ARG A 1099 -45.27 38.18 -47.04
N PRO A 1100 -44.25 38.21 -47.93
CA PRO A 1100 -43.23 39.25 -47.85
C PRO A 1100 -43.90 40.62 -48.03
N GLY A 1101 -43.74 41.51 -47.04
CA GLY A 1101 -44.43 42.80 -46.97
C GLY A 1101 -44.00 43.78 -48.06
N SER A 1102 -44.70 43.75 -49.20
CA SER A 1102 -44.54 44.72 -50.29
C SER A 1102 -45.19 46.07 -49.96
N SER A 1103 -44.61 46.79 -48.99
CA SER A 1103 -45.05 48.13 -48.57
C SER A 1103 -43.84 48.96 -48.13
N GLY A 1104 -43.25 49.75 -49.04
CA GLY A 1104 -41.99 50.46 -48.75
C GLY A 1104 -41.47 51.46 -49.80
N LYS A 1105 -42.23 51.75 -50.86
CA LYS A 1105 -42.03 52.91 -51.74
C LYS A 1105 -43.41 53.49 -52.09
N ALA A 1106 -43.62 54.81 -52.17
CA ALA A 1106 -42.65 55.90 -52.19
C ALA A 1106 -43.03 57.10 -51.29
N SER A 1107 -42.05 57.99 -51.08
CA SER A 1107 -42.13 59.44 -50.80
C SER A 1107 -43.41 60.07 -50.24
N ALA A 1108 -43.24 60.78 -49.10
CA ALA A 1108 -44.00 61.96 -48.65
C ALA A 1108 -45.54 61.92 -48.73
N GLY A 1109 -46.19 61.86 -47.56
CA GLY A 1109 -47.66 61.95 -47.45
C GLY A 1109 -48.25 63.29 -47.93
N PRO A 1110 -49.59 63.42 -47.97
CA PRO A 1110 -50.57 62.66 -47.18
C PRO A 1110 -50.92 61.26 -47.68
#